data_AF-A7HJE1-F1
#
_entry.id   AF-A7HJE1-F1
#
_cell.length_a   1.000
_cell.length_b   1.000
_cell.length_c   1.000
_cell.angle_alpha   90.00
_cell.angle_beta   90.00
_cell.angle_gamma   90.00
#
_symmetry.space_group_name_H-M   'P 1'
#
loop_
_entity.id
_entity.type
_entity.pdbx_description
1 polymer ?
#
loop_
_entity_poly.entity_id
_entity_poly.type
_entity_poly.pdbx_seq_one_letter_code
_entity_poly.pdbx_strand_id
1 'polypeptide(L)'
;MKTLTRYVLKQALKPFFMGLAGFIVFVSVEWLYQISDYIIRNRVGIDKLLLFVMYNIPYFTFLGIPVGVLFSIFWVISDMYNNREITALLVHGVSAKHLVTPFIILALILGFFSWLLGDYVVPTANYKSSQILNQYIFQSPESVVKTNMLVELEKDVYFYVKEHNKAKGELYDVVLFRNEEGNEQILTAKKVIKRKDGWFLLDGSMYIVELKTGFLKLDMQFKEMKLDVAGEIEEMLRAYKTTRDKTSKELREQLQTYKKLGINASNLIVELNQRYANALGALVIVLIGLPVSLLFGFISRSWSIILTFLIIVLYQGSGAWLSGMGKEGLMDPMLATWLPNIVFSVVGFIMYIFVDTPIAFKVREFLSRLFLFILIIVVFFGFTNSIGFSENLVKVNSLDAYFSEEVVRFKGEVSFSWDNYKLLCDEATATIVDGKIKAIQATGEIKFYDKDMTYTARSFKYDFESERALIVKAKVVYNYNYNNKKIPVYVYSSEINYEATSTLTQLEDSYLTTCNLEEPHYMILSSDVYVFENKYIVAKNSFLVILGAPIFLYPLYIMNLDGVPPYSFSITFGNTLVVSQSFNFAVNKWAVKLSFGTEGVGIETQNTQSKSDKISYNQSKDSFELMLSPFIYRYSKGNIYYKYDGPIYVEGTYINDNNFYHKLGFNYQNQNVYFRPYIMYDKKLTDTLIVLNGGIKNLSFDILPENSLKVNSVDSTYRMQYDGYLFEPEKDWKTSNQTIYNIGLSNKVINYNISANGSVYNNSENRNVVYTYQLPWNWKLDNFSLNFNYTFTLKNVYNYSNNTSKQSLGASDKYNVTGMYNIGPLKTSLSWEQVYNYLDEPTSTDRNLLKFTLEANSSNLTLSTSRSIDLIKNNQLPDTLTVKYNQTIGDFNIGGSLSTTYDNTLRKLGNENITLEMRYTPFSLRYALQFIIRPGMSLDNYVHVINYGNLNATIYQQNDYIKNIVASGSFNLFDYTAMLRANYNKTSKEATPTWNFTYAMEKKNEKYVLSYNTDNKNTYKLEMDLKNLDPNIKLSVTFNPSTMSFDYFSFNFDKSLHCWRLNAGIDFKNRNSPNIFDNIDKIYFKFYLTDIPDKFFQFDPKNGQFNFNGM
;
A
#
# COMPACT_ATOMS: atom_id res chain seq x y z
N MET A 1 -19.17 33.03 17.12
CA MET A 1 -18.12 33.04 16.07
C MET A 1 -16.68 32.97 16.60
N LYS A 2 -16.20 33.84 17.50
CA LYS A 2 -14.77 33.89 17.93
C LYS A 2 -14.13 32.51 18.24
N THR A 3 -14.89 31.61 18.87
CA THR A 3 -14.46 30.22 19.18
C THR A 3 -14.16 29.40 17.93
N LEU A 4 -15.03 29.45 16.91
CA LEU A 4 -14.84 28.77 15.63
C LEU A 4 -13.60 29.31 14.89
N THR A 5 -13.44 30.64 14.85
CA THR A 5 -12.25 31.29 14.25
C THR A 5 -10.96 30.82 14.93
N ARG A 6 -10.93 30.77 16.27
CA ARG A 6 -9.77 30.29 17.04
C ARG A 6 -9.49 28.81 16.83
N TYR A 7 -10.54 27.99 16.70
CA TYR A 7 -10.45 26.56 16.45
C TYR A 7 -9.84 26.25 15.07
N VAL A 8 -10.43 26.81 14.00
CA VAL A 8 -9.96 26.63 12.62
C VAL A 8 -8.53 27.16 12.46
N LEU A 9 -8.20 28.31 13.04
CA LEU A 9 -6.84 28.87 12.97
C LEU A 9 -5.81 28.01 13.74
N LYS A 10 -6.19 27.39 14.87
CA LYS A 10 -5.33 26.43 15.57
C LYS A 10 -5.11 25.15 14.75
N GLN A 11 -6.13 24.65 14.06
CA GLN A 11 -6.00 23.51 13.16
C GLN A 11 -5.14 23.82 11.93
N ALA A 12 -5.27 25.02 11.36
CA ALA A 12 -4.56 25.46 10.15
C ALA A 12 -3.02 25.50 10.31
N LEU A 13 -2.52 25.86 11.48
CA LEU A 13 -1.07 26.02 11.71
C LEU A 13 -0.24 24.77 11.39
N LYS A 14 -0.71 23.57 11.76
CA LYS A 14 0.06 22.32 11.54
C LYS A 14 0.16 21.94 10.06
N PRO A 15 -0.96 21.85 9.30
CA PRO A 15 -0.92 21.67 7.85
C PRO A 15 -0.16 22.78 7.12
N PHE A 16 -0.26 24.04 7.55
CA PHE A 16 0.51 25.14 6.96
C PHE A 16 2.02 24.85 6.96
N PHE A 17 2.59 24.49 8.11
CA PHE A 17 4.02 24.16 8.21
C PHE A 17 4.37 22.88 7.44
N MET A 18 3.46 21.90 7.34
CA MET A 18 3.67 20.70 6.53
C MET A 18 3.74 21.02 5.02
N GLY A 19 2.80 21.82 4.51
CA GLY A 19 2.80 22.25 3.11
C GLY A 19 4.00 23.12 2.77
N LEU A 20 4.37 24.04 3.67
CA LEU A 20 5.55 24.88 3.54
C LEU A 20 6.85 24.05 3.51
N ALA A 21 7.02 23.11 4.45
CA ALA A 21 8.20 22.24 4.49
C ALA A 21 8.29 21.33 3.26
N GLY A 22 7.17 20.76 2.83
CA GLY A 22 7.10 19.95 1.61
C GLY A 22 7.50 20.74 0.35
N PHE A 23 7.03 21.99 0.23
CA PHE A 23 7.42 22.88 -0.86
C PHE A 23 8.90 23.24 -0.82
N ILE A 24 9.45 23.59 0.36
CA ILE A 24 10.88 23.91 0.52
C ILE A 24 11.76 22.71 0.12
N VAL A 25 11.41 21.49 0.55
CA VAL A 25 12.14 20.27 0.16
C VAL A 25 12.04 20.03 -1.35
N PHE A 26 10.84 20.10 -1.92
CA PHE A 26 10.62 19.90 -3.36
C PHE A 26 11.44 20.88 -4.21
N VAL A 27 11.37 22.18 -3.93
CA VAL A 27 12.12 23.20 -4.67
C VAL A 27 13.63 23.08 -4.43
N SER A 28 14.07 22.69 -3.23
CA SER A 28 15.50 22.47 -2.97
C SER A 28 16.06 21.30 -3.78
N VAL A 29 15.31 20.20 -3.91
CA VAL A 29 15.72 19.04 -4.74
C VAL A 29 15.75 19.42 -6.22
N GLU A 30 14.73 20.12 -6.72
CA GLU A 30 14.69 20.63 -8.09
C GLU A 30 15.88 21.56 -8.40
N TRP A 31 16.21 22.49 -7.49
CA TRP A 31 17.37 23.36 -7.66
C TRP A 31 18.69 22.60 -7.66
N LEU A 32 18.87 21.59 -6.80
CA LEU A 32 20.07 20.74 -6.80
C LEU A 32 20.15 19.87 -8.07
N TYR A 33 19.01 19.42 -8.61
CA TYR A 33 18.94 18.68 -9.86
C TYR A 33 19.38 19.52 -11.07
N GLN A 34 18.89 20.76 -11.18
CA GLN A 34 19.26 21.69 -12.27
C GLN A 34 20.77 22.04 -12.33
N ILE A 35 21.52 21.85 -11.23
CA ILE A 35 22.97 22.07 -11.17
C ILE A 35 23.76 20.76 -10.98
N SER A 36 23.12 19.59 -11.08
CA SER A 36 23.72 18.28 -10.78
C SER A 36 24.98 18.00 -11.60
N ASP A 37 24.98 18.34 -12.89
CA ASP A 37 26.16 18.21 -13.77
C ASP A 37 27.37 18.98 -13.25
N TYR A 38 27.16 20.18 -12.70
CA TYR A 38 28.21 20.99 -12.09
C TYR A 38 28.67 20.39 -10.76
N ILE A 39 27.72 19.92 -9.93
CA ILE A 39 28.02 19.23 -8.65
C ILE A 39 28.93 18.01 -8.88
N ILE A 40 28.59 17.18 -9.87
CA ILE A 40 29.31 15.94 -10.20
C ILE A 40 30.67 16.28 -10.84
N ARG A 41 30.69 17.13 -11.88
CA ARG A 41 31.92 17.49 -12.61
C ARG A 41 32.95 18.16 -11.71
N ASN A 42 32.50 19.08 -10.86
CA ASN A 42 33.38 19.90 -10.01
C ASN A 42 33.57 19.29 -8.60
N ARG A 43 33.04 18.09 -8.33
CA ARG A 43 33.16 17.30 -7.09
C ARG A 43 32.81 18.09 -5.81
N VAL A 44 31.66 18.76 -5.83
CA VAL A 44 31.25 19.65 -4.73
C VAL A 44 30.90 18.86 -3.47
N GLY A 45 31.50 19.23 -2.34
CA GLY A 45 31.21 18.63 -1.03
C GLY A 45 29.77 18.89 -0.55
N ILE A 46 29.17 17.89 0.09
CA ILE A 46 27.77 17.96 0.57
C ILE A 46 27.54 19.05 1.62
N ASP A 47 28.60 19.47 2.33
CA ASP A 47 28.59 20.60 3.26
C ASP A 47 28.30 21.93 2.52
N LYS A 48 28.89 22.13 1.33
CA LYS A 48 28.65 23.31 0.49
C LYS A 48 27.26 23.29 -0.13
N LEU A 49 26.76 22.11 -0.49
CA LEU A 49 25.40 21.94 -1.00
C LEU A 49 24.35 22.24 0.09
N LEU A 50 24.55 21.73 1.31
CA LEU A 50 23.70 22.05 2.47
C LEU A 50 23.74 23.54 2.81
N LEU A 51 24.92 24.16 2.77
CA LEU A 51 25.07 25.60 3.02
C LEU A 51 24.38 26.44 1.93
N PHE A 52 24.50 26.05 0.65
CA PHE A 52 23.79 26.67 -0.47
C PHE A 52 22.28 26.56 -0.29
N VAL A 53 21.74 25.37 -0.02
CA VAL A 53 20.30 25.18 0.27
C VAL A 53 19.87 26.05 1.45
N MET A 54 20.63 26.07 2.54
CA MET A 54 20.34 26.85 3.74
C MET A 54 20.19 28.35 3.46
N TYR A 55 21.03 28.93 2.60
CA TYR A 55 20.89 30.33 2.19
C TYR A 55 19.73 30.59 1.21
N ASN A 56 19.20 29.57 0.53
CA ASN A 56 18.00 29.71 -0.31
C ASN A 56 16.68 29.48 0.45
N ILE A 57 16.70 28.87 1.65
CA ILE A 57 15.49 28.64 2.47
C ILE A 57 14.63 29.90 2.67
N PRO A 58 15.17 31.11 2.94
CA PRO A 58 14.35 32.31 3.06
C PRO A 58 13.58 32.66 1.78
N TYR A 59 14.19 32.48 0.61
CA TYR A 59 13.55 32.70 -0.69
C TYR A 59 12.50 31.62 -1.00
N PHE A 60 12.80 30.35 -0.72
CA PHE A 60 11.82 29.27 -0.83
C PHE A 60 10.66 29.42 0.17
N THR A 61 10.89 30.03 1.34
CA THR A 61 9.85 30.37 2.31
C THR A 61 8.96 31.51 1.80
N PHE A 62 9.55 32.56 1.24
CA PHE A 62 8.83 33.67 0.60
C PHE A 62 7.87 33.19 -0.50
N LEU A 63 8.34 32.30 -1.39
CA LEU A 63 7.50 31.66 -2.41
C LEU A 63 6.55 30.59 -1.85
N GLY A 64 6.94 29.95 -0.74
CA GLY A 64 6.26 28.82 -0.10
C GLY A 64 5.05 29.19 0.77
N ILE A 65 4.99 30.43 1.28
CA ILE A 65 3.91 30.90 2.17
C ILE A 65 2.51 30.73 1.53
N PRO A 66 2.24 31.18 0.28
CA PRO A 66 0.95 30.93 -0.37
C PRO A 66 0.64 29.43 -0.53
N VAL A 67 1.65 28.59 -0.76
CA VAL A 67 1.51 27.13 -0.91
C VAL A 67 1.07 26.47 0.39
N GLY A 68 1.72 26.82 1.50
CA GLY A 68 1.35 26.35 2.84
C GLY A 68 -0.06 26.79 3.23
N VAL A 69 -0.47 28.01 2.86
CA VAL A 69 -1.84 28.51 3.12
C VAL A 69 -2.88 27.71 2.32
N LEU A 70 -2.64 27.47 1.03
CA LEU A 70 -3.54 26.65 0.19
C LEU A 70 -3.67 25.22 0.72
N PHE A 71 -2.53 24.59 1.01
CA PHE A 71 -2.48 23.25 1.57
C PHE A 71 -3.25 23.17 2.89
N SER A 72 -3.07 24.18 3.75
CA SER A 72 -3.79 24.28 5.01
C SER A 72 -5.30 24.40 4.85
N ILE A 73 -5.77 25.14 3.83
CA ILE A 73 -7.20 25.24 3.54
C ILE A 73 -7.74 23.88 3.14
N PHE A 74 -7.16 23.23 2.13
CA PHE A 74 -7.65 21.95 1.62
C PHE A 74 -7.50 20.81 2.64
N TRP A 75 -6.50 20.86 3.53
CA TRP A 75 -6.36 19.88 4.60
C TRP A 75 -7.44 20.06 5.67
N VAL A 76 -7.58 21.28 6.23
CA VAL A 76 -8.54 21.54 7.33
C VAL A 76 -9.97 21.34 6.86
N ILE A 77 -10.34 21.84 5.70
CA ILE A 77 -11.69 21.66 5.17
C ILE A 77 -11.98 20.17 4.87
N SER A 78 -11.02 19.41 4.33
CA SER A 78 -11.18 17.96 4.15
C SER A 78 -11.36 17.23 5.49
N ASP A 79 -10.61 17.59 6.53
CA ASP A 79 -10.75 17.02 7.88
C ASP A 79 -12.13 17.33 8.48
N MET A 80 -12.59 18.58 8.36
CA MET A 80 -13.93 19.00 8.81
C MET A 80 -15.07 18.32 8.01
N TYR A 81 -14.86 17.96 6.73
CA TYR A 81 -15.82 17.12 5.99
C TYR A 81 -15.82 15.68 6.48
N ASN A 82 -14.65 15.08 6.72
CA ASN A 82 -14.52 13.72 7.26
C ASN A 82 -15.21 13.58 8.63
N ASN A 83 -14.95 14.54 9.54
CA ASN A 83 -15.52 14.58 10.89
C ASN A 83 -17.00 15.05 10.91
N ARG A 84 -17.58 15.37 9.74
CA ARG A 84 -18.93 15.95 9.56
C ARG A 84 -19.16 17.30 10.26
N GLU A 85 -18.09 18.00 10.64
CA GLU A 85 -18.12 19.32 11.27
C GLU A 85 -18.72 20.38 10.34
N ILE A 86 -18.43 20.33 9.03
CA ILE A 86 -19.07 21.23 8.04
C ILE A 86 -20.58 21.01 8.02
N THR A 87 -21.04 19.76 8.03
CA THR A 87 -22.47 19.42 8.06
C THR A 87 -23.13 19.92 9.35
N ALA A 88 -22.49 19.75 10.50
CA ALA A 88 -22.99 20.26 11.77
C ALA A 88 -23.11 21.79 11.78
N LEU A 89 -22.12 22.51 11.25
CA LEU A 89 -22.17 23.98 11.12
C LEU A 89 -23.36 24.45 10.25
N LEU A 90 -23.56 23.81 9.10
CA LEU A 90 -24.65 24.14 8.18
C LEU A 90 -26.03 23.84 8.78
N VAL A 91 -26.19 22.72 9.50
CA VAL A 91 -27.45 22.37 10.20
C VAL A 91 -27.78 23.37 11.33
N HIS A 92 -26.76 23.96 11.96
CA HIS A 92 -26.93 25.06 12.92
C HIS A 92 -27.09 26.46 12.26
N GLY A 93 -27.31 26.52 10.95
CA GLY A 93 -27.55 27.78 10.22
C GLY A 93 -26.30 28.64 9.99
N VAL A 94 -25.10 28.12 10.29
CA VAL A 94 -23.85 28.85 10.06
C VAL A 94 -23.42 28.67 8.61
N SER A 95 -23.61 29.71 7.78
CA SER A 95 -23.13 29.73 6.38
C SER A 95 -21.62 29.41 6.32
N ALA A 96 -21.23 28.58 5.34
CA ALA A 96 -19.86 28.15 5.14
C ALA A 96 -18.89 29.31 4.83
N LYS A 97 -19.41 30.46 4.37
CA LYS A 97 -18.65 31.68 4.10
C LYS A 97 -17.90 32.19 5.35
N HIS A 98 -18.42 31.94 6.55
CA HIS A 98 -17.75 32.30 7.81
C HIS A 98 -16.42 31.56 8.05
N LEU A 99 -16.15 30.48 7.32
CA LEU A 99 -14.87 29.78 7.36
C LEU A 99 -13.75 30.55 6.63
N VAL A 100 -14.06 31.56 5.80
CA VAL A 100 -13.06 32.44 5.16
C VAL A 100 -12.31 33.29 6.18
N THR A 101 -13.00 33.82 7.19
CA THR A 101 -12.44 34.78 8.16
C THR A 101 -11.15 34.31 8.85
N PRO A 102 -11.04 33.09 9.43
CA PRO A 102 -9.78 32.63 10.03
C PRO A 102 -8.63 32.54 9.03
N PHE A 103 -8.88 32.14 7.79
CA PHE A 103 -7.83 32.05 6.77
C PHE A 103 -7.40 33.42 6.22
N ILE A 104 -8.31 34.41 6.13
CA ILE A 104 -7.92 35.80 5.82
C ILE A 104 -7.02 36.37 6.93
N ILE A 105 -7.35 36.15 8.21
CA ILE A 105 -6.50 36.59 9.33
C ILE A 105 -5.11 35.94 9.23
N LEU A 106 -5.06 34.64 8.96
CA LEU A 106 -3.81 33.91 8.77
C LEU A 106 -2.99 34.46 7.57
N ALA A 107 -3.64 34.71 6.43
CA ALA A 107 -2.98 35.24 5.23
C ALA A 107 -2.52 36.69 5.37
N LEU A 108 -3.19 37.54 6.15
CA LEU A 108 -2.72 38.90 6.46
C LEU A 108 -1.45 38.86 7.31
N ILE A 109 -1.42 38.02 8.35
CA ILE A 109 -0.24 37.84 9.22
C ILE A 109 0.94 37.29 8.40
N LEU A 110 0.70 36.22 7.62
CA LEU A 110 1.74 35.58 6.82
C LEU A 110 2.17 36.42 5.60
N GLY A 111 1.27 37.22 5.01
CA GLY A 111 1.59 38.15 3.93
C GLY A 111 2.47 39.30 4.40
N PHE A 112 2.19 39.86 5.59
CA PHE A 112 3.07 40.84 6.23
C PHE A 112 4.46 40.24 6.55
N PHE A 113 4.50 39.02 7.09
CA PHE A 113 5.75 38.29 7.32
C PHE A 113 6.51 37.99 6.01
N SER A 114 5.78 37.64 4.94
CA SER A 114 6.33 37.42 3.59
C SER A 114 6.97 38.70 3.04
N TRP A 115 6.30 39.86 3.19
CA TRP A 115 6.87 41.15 2.80
C TRP A 115 8.18 41.48 3.56
N LEU A 116 8.20 41.27 4.89
CA LEU A 116 9.41 41.46 5.70
C LEU A 116 10.56 40.51 5.27
N LEU A 117 10.26 39.24 5.00
CA LEU A 117 11.25 38.31 4.45
C LEU A 117 11.77 38.80 3.09
N GLY A 118 10.87 39.14 2.16
CA GLY A 118 11.18 39.51 0.78
C GLY A 118 12.00 40.78 0.62
N ASP A 119 11.93 41.72 1.57
CA ASP A 119 12.67 42.98 1.49
C ASP A 119 13.99 42.99 2.29
N TYR A 120 14.04 42.32 3.46
CA TYR A 120 15.21 42.36 4.36
C TYR A 120 16.04 41.07 4.35
N VAL A 121 15.40 39.90 4.44
CA VAL A 121 16.11 38.63 4.65
C VAL A 121 16.51 37.98 3.31
N VAL A 122 15.57 37.93 2.37
CA VAL A 122 15.75 37.29 1.06
C VAL A 122 16.90 37.90 0.26
N PRO A 123 17.06 39.23 0.12
CA PRO A 123 18.15 39.79 -0.70
C PRO A 123 19.55 39.47 -0.13
N THR A 124 19.70 39.53 1.20
CA THR A 124 20.99 39.23 1.86
C THR A 124 21.34 37.75 1.81
N ALA A 125 20.32 36.87 1.86
CA ALA A 125 20.51 35.43 1.75
C ALA A 125 20.79 34.99 0.29
N ASN A 126 20.07 35.56 -0.69
CA ASN A 126 20.30 35.34 -2.12
C ASN A 126 21.72 35.75 -2.55
N TYR A 127 22.23 36.87 -2.03
CA TYR A 127 23.61 37.30 -2.31
C TYR A 127 24.65 36.27 -1.83
N LYS A 128 24.52 35.78 -0.59
CA LYS A 128 25.40 34.73 -0.04
C LYS A 128 25.26 33.39 -0.77
N SER A 129 24.04 33.02 -1.16
CA SER A 129 23.75 31.86 -2.01
C SER A 129 24.48 31.97 -3.36
N SER A 130 24.41 33.13 -4.01
CA SER A 130 25.08 33.42 -5.28
C SER A 130 26.61 33.40 -5.16
N GLN A 131 27.16 33.87 -4.04
CA GLN A 131 28.60 33.73 -3.76
C GLN A 131 29.01 32.25 -3.68
N ILE A 132 28.26 31.42 -2.94
CA ILE A 132 28.56 29.98 -2.81
C ILE A 132 28.44 29.25 -4.15
N LEU A 133 27.40 29.56 -4.94
CA LEU A 133 27.17 28.99 -6.26
C LEU A 133 28.34 29.27 -7.20
N ASN A 134 28.83 30.51 -7.28
CA ASN A 134 29.94 30.85 -8.16
C ASN A 134 31.28 30.31 -7.64
N GLN A 135 31.56 30.45 -6.34
CA GLN A 135 32.86 30.11 -5.73
C GLN A 135 33.09 28.60 -5.60
N TYR A 136 32.09 27.82 -5.17
CA TYR A 136 32.26 26.39 -4.86
C TYR A 136 31.61 25.45 -5.87
N ILE A 137 30.47 25.83 -6.46
CA ILE A 137 29.71 24.96 -7.36
C ILE A 137 30.16 25.11 -8.81
N PHE A 138 30.18 26.34 -9.35
CA PHE A 138 30.64 26.59 -10.72
C PHE A 138 32.16 26.72 -10.86
N GLN A 139 32.89 26.96 -9.76
CA GLN A 139 34.36 27.08 -9.71
C GLN A 139 34.93 28.00 -10.80
N SER A 140 34.18 29.06 -11.12
CA SER A 140 34.53 30.01 -12.18
C SER A 140 35.38 31.13 -11.58
N PRO A 141 36.55 31.47 -12.16
CA PRO A 141 37.29 32.64 -11.73
C PRO A 141 36.48 33.90 -12.08
N GLU A 142 36.06 34.60 -11.03
CA GLU A 142 35.42 35.91 -11.04
C GLU A 142 33.99 35.96 -11.62
N SER A 143 33.30 37.06 -11.30
CA SER A 143 31.87 37.25 -11.49
C SER A 143 31.42 37.02 -12.93
N VAL A 144 30.31 36.28 -13.10
CA VAL A 144 29.57 36.26 -14.37
C VAL A 144 29.00 37.65 -14.64
N VAL A 145 29.77 38.47 -15.36
CA VAL A 145 29.31 39.70 -16.01
C VAL A 145 28.14 39.33 -16.91
N LYS A 146 26.96 39.84 -16.57
CA LYS A 146 25.72 39.63 -17.33
C LYS A 146 25.55 40.75 -18.36
N THR A 147 24.76 40.50 -19.38
CA THR A 147 24.25 41.53 -20.29
C THR A 147 23.43 42.58 -19.52
N ASN A 148 23.46 43.83 -20.01
CA ASN A 148 22.77 45.01 -19.45
C ASN A 148 23.13 45.34 -17.98
N MET A 149 24.42 45.28 -17.65
CA MET A 149 24.98 45.53 -16.32
C MET A 149 25.31 47.02 -16.15
N LEU A 150 24.75 47.67 -15.13
CA LEU A 150 25.16 49.03 -14.71
C LEU A 150 25.86 48.95 -13.35
N VAL A 151 27.12 49.37 -13.29
CA VAL A 151 27.94 49.45 -12.08
C VAL A 151 28.23 50.93 -11.81
N GLU A 152 28.07 51.39 -10.57
CA GLU A 152 28.63 52.68 -10.14
C GLU A 152 30.10 52.42 -9.77
N LEU A 153 31.04 53.08 -10.45
CA LEU A 153 32.48 52.90 -10.24
C LEU A 153 32.98 53.84 -9.13
N GLU A 154 32.67 55.11 -9.28
CA GLU A 154 32.87 56.14 -8.27
C GLU A 154 31.54 56.85 -8.05
N LYS A 155 31.42 57.61 -6.97
CA LYS A 155 30.21 58.42 -6.72
C LYS A 155 29.93 59.31 -7.93
N ASP A 156 28.70 59.23 -8.47
CA ASP A 156 28.27 59.96 -9.67
C ASP A 156 28.96 59.53 -11.00
N VAL A 157 29.64 58.37 -11.01
CA VAL A 157 30.25 57.73 -12.21
C VAL A 157 29.65 56.33 -12.44
N TYR A 158 28.86 56.16 -13.50
CA TYR A 158 28.21 54.90 -13.86
C TYR A 158 28.81 54.28 -15.13
N PHE A 159 29.07 52.98 -15.09
CA PHE A 159 29.60 52.16 -16.17
C PHE A 159 28.56 51.10 -16.57
N TYR A 160 28.07 51.21 -17.80
CA TYR A 160 27.10 50.31 -18.40
C TYR A 160 27.77 49.40 -19.41
N VAL A 161 27.47 48.10 -19.35
CA VAL A 161 27.85 47.09 -20.34
C VAL A 161 26.61 46.40 -20.86
N LYS A 162 26.34 46.52 -22.16
CA LYS A 162 25.21 45.85 -22.80
C LYS A 162 25.49 44.35 -23.01
N GLU A 163 26.65 43.99 -23.53
CA GLU A 163 27.03 42.60 -23.83
C GLU A 163 28.49 42.28 -23.45
N HIS A 164 28.76 41.02 -23.11
CA HIS A 164 30.09 40.55 -22.72
C HIS A 164 30.39 39.16 -23.29
N ASN A 165 31.47 39.06 -24.06
CA ASN A 165 31.96 37.81 -24.62
C ASN A 165 32.95 37.13 -23.66
N LYS A 166 32.43 36.21 -22.84
CA LYS A 166 33.19 35.44 -21.84
C LYS A 166 34.42 34.72 -22.37
N ALA A 167 34.41 34.26 -23.62
CA ALA A 167 35.52 33.48 -24.18
C ALA A 167 36.75 34.34 -24.53
N LYS A 168 36.55 35.66 -24.71
CA LYS A 168 37.60 36.61 -25.10
C LYS A 168 37.87 37.72 -24.08
N GLY A 169 37.00 37.89 -23.08
CA GLY A 169 37.09 38.98 -22.10
C GLY A 169 36.78 40.35 -22.72
N GLU A 170 35.91 40.37 -23.74
CA GLU A 170 35.58 41.57 -24.52
C GLU A 170 34.18 42.08 -24.13
N LEU A 171 34.07 43.36 -23.78
CA LEU A 171 32.80 44.03 -23.50
C LEU A 171 32.32 44.73 -24.78
N TYR A 172 31.00 44.81 -24.99
CA TYR A 172 30.39 45.38 -26.19
C TYR A 172 29.28 46.36 -25.82
N ASP A 173 29.14 47.41 -26.63
CA ASP A 173 28.20 48.53 -26.44
C ASP A 173 28.24 49.06 -24.99
N VAL A 174 29.40 49.59 -24.63
CA VAL A 174 29.71 50.13 -23.29
C VAL A 174 29.39 51.62 -23.25
N VAL A 175 28.81 52.08 -22.13
CA VAL A 175 28.54 53.50 -21.88
C VAL A 175 29.05 53.87 -20.48
N LEU A 176 29.99 54.82 -20.39
CA LEU A 176 30.39 55.46 -19.14
C LEU A 176 29.73 56.83 -19.05
N PHE A 177 28.94 57.04 -17.99
CA PHE A 177 28.32 58.31 -17.64
C PHE A 177 29.04 58.87 -16.42
N ARG A 178 29.49 60.12 -16.48
CA ARG A 178 30.09 60.83 -15.35
C ARG A 178 29.40 62.19 -15.20
N ASN A 179 28.91 62.47 -14.01
CA ASN A 179 28.30 63.75 -13.66
C ASN A 179 29.29 64.58 -12.83
N GLU A 180 30.01 65.49 -13.49
CA GLU A 180 30.91 66.45 -12.83
C GLU A 180 30.13 67.75 -12.53
N GLU A 181 30.55 68.55 -11.54
CA GLU A 181 29.81 69.74 -11.11
C GLU A 181 29.60 70.77 -12.26
N GLY A 182 28.41 70.71 -12.88
CA GLY A 182 28.00 71.57 -13.98
C GLY A 182 28.14 70.99 -15.39
N ASN A 183 28.73 69.80 -15.58
CA ASN A 183 28.75 69.12 -16.89
C ASN A 183 28.47 67.62 -16.77
N GLU A 184 27.63 67.08 -17.65
CA GLU A 184 27.47 65.63 -17.84
C GLU A 184 28.40 65.15 -18.97
N GLN A 185 29.26 64.19 -18.67
CA GLN A 185 30.11 63.50 -19.65
C GLN A 185 29.53 62.12 -19.96
N ILE A 186 29.30 61.84 -21.24
CA ILE A 186 28.79 60.55 -21.73
C ILE A 186 29.79 60.01 -22.73
N LEU A 187 30.41 58.87 -22.41
CA LEU A 187 31.38 58.19 -23.25
C LEU A 187 30.78 56.85 -23.68
N THR A 188 30.65 56.63 -24.98
CA THR A 188 30.17 55.37 -25.58
C THR A 188 31.30 54.66 -26.30
N ALA A 189 31.28 53.32 -26.35
CA ALA A 189 32.24 52.52 -27.11
C ALA A 189 31.61 51.23 -27.61
N LYS A 190 31.80 50.87 -28.88
CA LYS A 190 31.27 49.62 -29.45
C LYS A 190 31.91 48.38 -28.86
N LYS A 191 33.19 48.47 -28.49
CA LYS A 191 33.96 47.35 -27.94
C LYS A 191 34.96 47.83 -26.91
N VAL A 192 35.20 47.06 -25.84
CA VAL A 192 36.24 47.32 -24.85
C VAL A 192 37.05 46.05 -24.62
N ILE A 193 38.38 46.18 -24.63
CA ILE A 193 39.31 45.06 -24.47
C ILE A 193 40.28 45.34 -23.31
N LYS A 194 40.64 44.30 -22.58
CA LYS A 194 41.69 44.35 -21.55
C LYS A 194 43.05 44.07 -22.18
N ARG A 195 44.02 44.97 -22.01
CA ARG A 195 45.44 44.75 -22.32
C ARG A 195 46.26 44.84 -21.02
N LYS A 196 47.56 44.53 -21.07
CA LYS A 196 48.43 44.54 -19.88
C LYS A 196 48.46 45.88 -19.14
N ASP A 197 48.29 46.98 -19.86
CA ASP A 197 48.42 48.34 -19.32
C ASP A 197 47.07 49.01 -18.97
N GLY A 198 45.95 48.29 -19.05
CA GLY A 198 44.61 48.77 -18.70
C GLY A 198 43.49 48.33 -19.65
N TRP A 199 42.31 48.91 -19.46
CA TRP A 199 41.14 48.73 -20.33
C TRP A 199 41.16 49.75 -21.48
N PHE A 200 40.86 49.31 -22.70
CA PHE A 200 40.88 50.13 -23.90
C PHE A 200 39.51 50.10 -24.59
N LEU A 201 38.88 51.26 -24.69
CA LEU A 201 37.64 51.51 -25.42
C LEU A 201 37.97 51.66 -26.91
N LEU A 202 37.25 50.95 -27.76
CA LEU A 202 37.43 50.92 -29.22
C LEU A 202 36.16 51.41 -29.92
N ASP A 203 36.36 52.15 -31.01
CA ASP A 203 35.33 52.71 -31.89
C ASP A 203 34.18 53.36 -31.09
N GLY A 204 34.50 54.46 -30.42
CA GLY A 204 33.62 55.14 -29.46
C GLY A 204 33.50 56.65 -29.67
N SER A 205 32.61 57.26 -28.90
CA SER A 205 32.32 58.69 -28.90
C SER A 205 32.30 59.26 -27.48
N MET A 206 32.73 60.50 -27.31
CA MET A 206 32.62 61.25 -26.07
C MET A 206 31.79 62.51 -26.30
N TYR A 207 30.80 62.69 -25.45
CA TYR A 207 29.92 63.86 -25.39
C TYR A 207 30.12 64.56 -24.04
N ILE A 208 30.21 65.88 -24.02
CA ILE A 208 30.16 66.68 -22.78
C ILE A 208 29.06 67.72 -22.92
N VAL A 209 28.06 67.68 -22.03
CA VAL A 209 26.89 68.57 -22.03
C VAL A 209 26.96 69.49 -20.82
N GLU A 210 26.81 70.80 -21.02
CA GLU A 210 26.78 71.77 -19.92
C GLU A 210 25.38 71.86 -19.30
N LEU A 211 25.25 71.45 -18.03
CA LEU A 211 23.97 71.31 -17.32
C LEU A 211 23.17 72.62 -17.18
N LYS A 212 23.85 73.78 -17.22
CA LYS A 212 23.20 75.10 -17.08
C LYS A 212 22.57 75.62 -18.36
N THR A 213 23.03 75.16 -19.52
CA THR A 213 22.67 75.72 -20.83
C THR A 213 22.08 74.69 -21.78
N GLY A 214 22.32 73.40 -21.52
CA GLY A 214 21.91 72.29 -22.40
C GLY A 214 22.76 72.17 -23.67
N PHE A 215 23.78 73.00 -23.85
CA PHE A 215 24.66 72.93 -25.02
C PHE A 215 25.70 71.82 -24.90
N LEU A 216 25.92 71.14 -26.02
CA LEU A 216 26.98 70.17 -26.21
C LEU A 216 28.32 70.92 -26.36
N LYS A 217 29.17 70.87 -25.34
CA LYS A 217 30.52 71.47 -25.32
C LYS A 217 31.52 70.71 -26.17
N LEU A 218 31.38 69.38 -26.24
CA LEU A 218 32.32 68.49 -26.91
C LEU A 218 31.58 67.31 -27.52
N ASP A 219 31.91 67.02 -28.78
CA ASP A 219 31.59 65.79 -29.50
C ASP A 219 32.90 65.31 -30.13
N MET A 220 33.38 64.13 -29.74
CA MET A 220 34.64 63.57 -30.20
C MET A 220 34.49 62.08 -30.46
N GLN A 221 34.86 61.64 -31.65
CA GLN A 221 34.98 60.22 -31.97
C GLN A 221 36.44 59.76 -31.81
N PHE A 222 36.63 58.59 -31.21
CA PHE A 222 37.95 57.98 -31.02
C PHE A 222 37.95 56.53 -31.51
N LYS A 223 39.05 56.13 -32.17
CA LYS A 223 39.25 54.75 -32.61
C LYS A 223 39.72 53.84 -31.47
N GLU A 224 40.59 54.37 -30.61
CA GLU A 224 41.07 53.72 -29.40
C GLU A 224 41.30 54.77 -28.31
N MET A 225 40.77 54.54 -27.12
CA MET A 225 40.98 55.39 -25.94
C MET A 225 41.24 54.49 -24.72
N LYS A 226 42.28 54.80 -23.94
CA LYS A 226 42.52 54.12 -22.67
C LYS A 226 41.51 54.62 -21.63
N LEU A 227 40.84 53.69 -20.94
CA LEU A 227 39.95 53.99 -19.83
C LEU A 227 40.79 54.20 -18.56
N ASP A 228 40.82 55.44 -18.07
CA ASP A 228 41.61 55.82 -16.89
C ASP A 228 40.81 55.59 -15.59
N VAL A 229 40.48 54.33 -15.33
CA VAL A 229 39.89 53.85 -14.07
C VAL A 229 40.67 52.62 -13.63
N ALA A 230 41.83 52.86 -13.00
CA ALA A 230 42.83 51.84 -12.73
C ALA A 230 42.51 51.01 -11.48
N GLY A 231 42.11 49.75 -11.69
CA GLY A 231 42.04 48.71 -10.64
C GLY A 231 40.63 48.32 -10.19
N GLU A 232 39.72 49.29 -10.04
CA GLU A 232 38.46 49.06 -9.31
C GLU A 232 37.39 48.29 -10.11
N ILE A 233 37.39 48.38 -11.45
CA ILE A 233 36.38 47.75 -12.30
C ILE A 233 36.23 46.24 -11.99
N GLU A 234 37.33 45.51 -11.80
CA GLU A 234 37.29 44.06 -11.57
C GLU A 234 36.85 43.67 -10.16
N GLU A 235 37.05 44.54 -9.16
CA GLU A 235 36.54 44.32 -7.80
C GLU A 235 35.06 44.70 -7.68
N MET A 236 34.62 45.74 -8.41
CA MET A 236 33.22 46.18 -8.41
C MET A 236 32.32 45.32 -9.32
N LEU A 237 32.85 44.77 -10.42
CA LEU A 237 32.19 43.70 -11.17
C LEU A 237 31.99 42.46 -10.26
N ARG A 238 32.99 42.11 -9.44
CA ARG A 238 32.90 41.04 -8.42
C ARG A 238 31.86 41.33 -7.34
N ALA A 239 31.73 42.58 -6.91
CA ALA A 239 30.75 43.00 -5.89
C ALA A 239 29.30 43.12 -6.41
N TYR A 240 29.06 42.96 -7.72
CA TYR A 240 27.76 43.23 -8.33
C TYR A 240 26.62 42.35 -7.81
N LYS A 241 25.66 42.97 -7.13
CA LYS A 241 24.37 42.39 -6.77
C LYS A 241 23.45 42.29 -7.99
N THR A 242 22.89 41.12 -8.26
CA THR A 242 21.80 40.99 -9.24
C THR A 242 20.50 41.62 -8.70
N THR A 243 19.49 41.81 -9.56
CA THR A 243 18.21 42.43 -9.14
C THR A 243 17.48 41.66 -8.02
N ARG A 244 17.76 40.35 -7.86
CA ARG A 244 17.24 39.51 -6.77
C ARG A 244 18.01 39.64 -5.45
N ASP A 245 19.21 40.20 -5.48
CA ASP A 245 20.11 40.39 -4.33
C ASP A 245 19.99 41.80 -3.73
N LYS A 246 19.27 42.70 -4.42
CA LYS A 246 19.03 44.09 -3.99
C LYS A 246 17.76 44.20 -3.15
N THR A 247 17.74 45.11 -2.20
CA THR A 247 16.55 45.54 -1.42
C THR A 247 15.61 46.41 -2.28
N SER A 248 14.36 46.61 -1.86
CA SER A 248 13.43 47.49 -2.59
C SER A 248 13.89 48.96 -2.62
N LYS A 249 14.72 49.37 -1.66
CA LYS A 249 15.38 50.68 -1.67
C LYS A 249 16.41 50.77 -2.80
N GLU A 250 17.39 49.87 -2.82
CA GLU A 250 18.43 49.80 -3.86
C GLU A 250 17.83 49.63 -5.27
N LEU A 251 16.72 48.89 -5.41
CA LEU A 251 16.00 48.76 -6.68
C LEU A 251 15.33 50.07 -7.14
N ARG A 252 14.79 50.89 -6.22
CA ARG A 252 14.19 52.20 -6.57
C ARG A 252 15.24 53.21 -6.98
N GLU A 253 16.37 53.24 -6.28
CA GLU A 253 17.51 54.11 -6.59
C GLU A 253 18.06 53.77 -7.98
N GLN A 254 18.38 52.49 -8.24
CA GLN A 254 18.82 52.04 -9.57
C GLN A 254 17.79 52.33 -10.68
N LEU A 255 16.48 52.17 -10.40
CA LEU A 255 15.42 52.45 -11.37
C LEU A 255 15.33 53.94 -11.74
N GLN A 256 15.61 54.86 -10.81
CA GLN A 256 15.71 56.28 -11.13
C GLN A 256 16.91 56.56 -12.05
N THR A 257 18.06 55.94 -11.79
CA THR A 257 19.25 56.07 -12.65
C THR A 257 19.01 55.49 -14.05
N TYR A 258 18.41 54.30 -14.18
CA TYR A 258 18.07 53.72 -15.49
C TYR A 258 17.14 54.61 -16.31
N LYS A 259 16.14 55.25 -15.65
CA LYS A 259 15.25 56.21 -16.31
C LYS A 259 15.96 57.48 -16.78
N LYS A 260 16.92 58.01 -16.01
CA LYS A 260 17.75 59.16 -16.43
C LYS A 260 18.61 58.82 -17.64
N LEU A 261 19.19 57.62 -17.66
CA LEU A 261 20.09 57.14 -18.73
C LEU A 261 19.37 56.63 -19.98
N GLY A 262 18.03 56.64 -20.02
CA GLY A 262 17.25 56.08 -21.13
C GLY A 262 17.34 54.56 -21.29
N ILE A 263 17.86 53.85 -20.28
CA ILE A 263 18.07 52.39 -20.31
C ILE A 263 16.76 51.68 -19.98
N ASN A 264 16.49 50.55 -20.65
CA ASN A 264 15.32 49.72 -20.40
C ASN A 264 15.27 49.27 -18.92
N ALA A 265 14.33 49.85 -18.16
CA ALA A 265 14.13 49.60 -16.75
C ALA A 265 13.11 48.49 -16.44
N SER A 266 12.54 47.82 -17.45
CA SER A 266 11.43 46.87 -17.30
C SER A 266 11.73 45.75 -16.31
N ASN A 267 12.94 45.18 -16.32
CA ASN A 267 13.35 44.15 -15.37
C ASN A 267 13.37 44.65 -13.90
N LEU A 268 13.73 45.91 -13.67
CA LEU A 268 13.68 46.54 -12.34
C LEU A 268 12.23 46.80 -11.88
N ILE A 269 11.37 47.24 -12.80
CA ILE A 269 9.93 47.47 -12.53
C ILE A 269 9.24 46.14 -12.16
N VAL A 270 9.47 45.08 -12.94
CA VAL A 270 8.93 43.74 -12.67
C VAL A 270 9.41 43.24 -11.31
N GLU A 271 10.73 43.21 -11.05
CA GLU A 271 11.26 42.61 -9.82
C GLU A 271 10.76 43.35 -8.56
N LEU A 272 10.59 44.67 -8.62
CA LEU A 272 10.03 45.45 -7.52
C LEU A 272 8.54 45.19 -7.31
N ASN A 273 7.72 45.19 -8.37
CA ASN A 273 6.28 44.93 -8.23
C ASN A 273 5.97 43.47 -7.86
N GLN A 274 6.74 42.52 -8.39
CA GLN A 274 6.60 41.09 -8.10
C GLN A 274 6.76 40.78 -6.60
N ARG A 275 7.60 41.53 -5.86
CA ARG A 275 7.71 41.39 -4.39
C ARG A 275 6.41 41.75 -3.67
N TYR A 276 5.79 42.87 -4.04
CA TYR A 276 4.50 43.29 -3.47
C TYR A 276 3.36 42.35 -3.89
N ALA A 277 3.35 41.92 -5.15
CA ALA A 277 2.38 40.95 -5.67
C ALA A 277 2.47 39.60 -4.92
N ASN A 278 3.67 39.07 -4.72
CA ASN A 278 3.87 37.80 -4.01
C ASN A 278 3.52 37.89 -2.52
N ALA A 279 3.79 39.03 -1.86
CA ALA A 279 3.40 39.26 -0.47
C ALA A 279 1.87 39.23 -0.27
N LEU A 280 1.10 39.75 -1.25
CA LEU A 280 -0.36 39.66 -1.26
C LEU A 280 -0.89 38.31 -1.75
N GLY A 281 -0.06 37.48 -2.39
CA GLY A 281 -0.45 36.20 -2.98
C GLY A 281 -1.13 35.24 -1.99
N ALA A 282 -0.72 35.25 -0.72
CA ALA A 282 -1.38 34.46 0.33
C ALA A 282 -2.87 34.81 0.48
N LEU A 283 -3.25 36.09 0.35
CA LEU A 283 -4.64 36.55 0.45
C LEU A 283 -5.44 36.15 -0.80
N VAL A 284 -4.84 36.31 -1.99
CA VAL A 284 -5.42 35.86 -3.27
C VAL A 284 -5.74 34.36 -3.22
N ILE A 285 -4.82 33.57 -2.70
CA ILE A 285 -4.96 32.12 -2.55
C ILE A 285 -6.10 31.74 -1.58
N VAL A 286 -6.31 32.48 -0.48
CA VAL A 286 -7.47 32.23 0.41
C VAL A 286 -8.80 32.41 -0.32
N LEU A 287 -8.91 33.47 -1.13
CA LEU A 287 -10.14 33.80 -1.87
C LEU A 287 -10.56 32.73 -2.87
N ILE A 288 -9.64 31.86 -3.31
CA ILE A 288 -9.89 30.80 -4.29
C ILE A 288 -9.92 29.44 -3.62
N GLY A 289 -8.88 29.14 -2.83
CA GLY A 289 -8.71 27.86 -2.17
C GLY A 289 -9.91 27.49 -1.31
N LEU A 290 -10.48 28.43 -0.53
CA LEU A 290 -11.59 28.07 0.34
C LEU A 290 -12.91 27.84 -0.42
N PRO A 291 -13.37 28.72 -1.33
CA PRO A 291 -14.54 28.43 -2.15
C PRO A 291 -14.39 27.15 -2.98
N VAL A 292 -13.24 26.91 -3.60
CA VAL A 292 -12.93 25.64 -4.27
C VAL A 292 -13.11 24.46 -3.31
N SER A 293 -12.49 24.50 -2.13
CA SER A 293 -12.55 23.41 -1.15
C SER A 293 -13.98 23.08 -0.69
N LEU A 294 -14.81 24.11 -0.52
CA LEU A 294 -16.19 23.98 -0.03
C LEU A 294 -17.15 23.50 -1.14
N LEU A 295 -16.93 23.91 -2.39
CA LEU A 295 -17.78 23.51 -3.52
C LEU A 295 -17.63 22.02 -3.87
N PHE A 296 -16.44 21.46 -3.74
CA PHE A 296 -16.18 20.06 -4.11
C PHE A 296 -16.32 19.06 -2.95
N GLY A 297 -16.16 19.48 -1.68
CA GLY A 297 -16.42 18.61 -0.53
C GLY A 297 -15.48 17.40 -0.40
N PHE A 298 -14.17 17.59 -0.61
CA PHE A 298 -13.21 16.49 -0.69
C PHE A 298 -13.06 15.72 0.63
N ILE A 299 -13.58 14.49 0.66
CA ILE A 299 -13.42 13.55 1.78
C ILE A 299 -11.98 12.96 1.81
N SER A 300 -11.34 12.76 0.67
CA SER A 300 -9.99 12.17 0.61
C SER A 300 -8.89 13.23 0.76
N ARG A 301 -8.02 13.07 1.77
CA ARG A 301 -6.83 13.92 1.98
C ARG A 301 -5.86 13.92 0.79
N SER A 302 -5.82 12.87 -0.02
CA SER A 302 -4.95 12.80 -1.21
C SER A 302 -5.39 13.79 -2.30
N TRP A 303 -6.70 14.04 -2.44
CA TRP A 303 -7.23 15.04 -3.38
C TRP A 303 -6.82 16.47 -2.98
N SER A 304 -6.75 16.76 -1.67
CA SER A 304 -6.22 18.02 -1.16
C SER A 304 -4.77 18.28 -1.60
N ILE A 305 -3.92 17.24 -1.66
CA ILE A 305 -2.52 17.35 -2.12
C ILE A 305 -2.49 17.69 -3.62
N ILE A 306 -3.18 16.89 -4.45
CA ILE A 306 -3.19 17.03 -5.92
C ILE A 306 -3.69 18.42 -6.34
N LEU A 307 -4.76 18.91 -5.72
CA LEU A 307 -5.32 20.23 -6.05
C LEU A 307 -4.49 21.39 -5.49
N THR A 308 -3.80 21.22 -4.36
CA THR A 308 -2.78 22.19 -3.93
C THR A 308 -1.74 22.36 -5.02
N PHE A 309 -1.19 21.24 -5.52
CA PHE A 309 -0.16 21.23 -6.55
C PHE A 309 -0.66 21.83 -7.88
N LEU A 310 -1.84 21.43 -8.35
CA LEU A 310 -2.41 21.93 -9.61
C LEU A 310 -2.67 23.45 -9.57
N ILE A 311 -3.31 23.95 -8.50
CA ILE A 311 -3.63 25.37 -8.39
C ILE A 311 -2.37 26.20 -8.17
N ILE A 312 -1.38 25.71 -7.41
CA ILE A 312 -0.14 26.47 -7.20
C ILE A 312 0.74 26.51 -8.46
N VAL A 313 0.79 25.44 -9.25
CA VAL A 313 1.48 25.44 -10.56
C VAL A 313 0.82 26.44 -11.51
N LEU A 314 -0.52 26.51 -11.56
CA LEU A 314 -1.23 27.51 -12.36
C LEU A 314 -0.96 28.95 -11.86
N TYR A 315 -1.00 29.19 -10.56
CA TYR A 315 -0.78 30.53 -9.98
C TYR A 315 0.68 31.00 -10.13
N GLN A 316 1.65 30.21 -9.66
CA GLN A 316 3.07 30.56 -9.74
C GLN A 316 3.59 30.51 -11.19
N GLY A 317 3.12 29.56 -12.00
CA GLY A 317 3.51 29.42 -13.41
C GLY A 317 3.04 30.59 -14.26
N SER A 318 1.77 30.99 -14.14
CA SER A 318 1.28 32.20 -14.83
C SER A 318 1.99 33.47 -14.35
N GLY A 319 2.28 33.59 -13.04
CA GLY A 319 3.08 34.68 -12.49
C GLY A 319 4.51 34.73 -13.05
N ALA A 320 5.19 33.59 -13.16
CA ALA A 320 6.52 33.50 -13.73
C ALA A 320 6.54 33.83 -15.23
N TRP A 321 5.59 33.30 -16.00
CA TRP A 321 5.50 33.51 -17.45
C TRP A 321 5.18 34.97 -17.81
N LEU A 322 4.15 35.55 -17.19
CA LEU A 322 3.79 36.96 -17.40
C LEU A 322 4.89 37.92 -16.91
N SER A 323 5.52 37.65 -15.76
CA SER A 323 6.68 38.42 -15.32
C SER A 323 7.85 38.34 -16.30
N GLY A 324 8.06 37.20 -16.96
CA GLY A 324 9.02 37.05 -18.06
C GLY A 324 8.70 37.96 -19.24
N MET A 325 7.45 37.95 -19.73
CA MET A 325 6.98 38.83 -20.80
C MET A 325 7.14 40.32 -20.44
N GLY A 326 6.89 40.69 -19.17
CA GLY A 326 7.11 42.03 -18.66
C GLY A 326 8.60 42.43 -18.60
N LYS A 327 9.52 41.48 -18.33
CA LYS A 327 10.96 41.74 -18.30
C LYS A 327 11.52 42.04 -19.69
N GLU A 328 11.06 41.30 -20.70
CA GLU A 328 11.39 41.52 -22.12
C GLU A 328 10.64 42.72 -22.74
N GLY A 329 9.74 43.37 -22.01
CA GLY A 329 8.99 44.54 -22.50
C GLY A 329 7.84 44.22 -23.47
N LEU A 330 7.45 42.95 -23.61
CA LEU A 330 6.32 42.51 -24.43
C LEU A 330 4.95 42.90 -23.85
N MET A 331 4.92 43.23 -22.57
CA MET A 331 3.74 43.68 -21.83
C MET A 331 4.16 44.79 -20.86
N ASP A 332 3.24 45.67 -20.47
CA ASP A 332 3.50 46.67 -19.43
C ASP A 332 4.10 45.99 -18.17
N PRO A 333 5.32 46.39 -17.74
CA PRO A 333 6.06 45.73 -16.67
C PRO A 333 5.34 45.73 -15.30
N MET A 334 4.43 46.69 -15.06
CA MET A 334 3.64 46.74 -13.83
C MET A 334 2.47 45.77 -13.93
N LEU A 335 1.62 45.89 -14.95
CA LEU A 335 0.46 45.02 -15.17
C LEU A 335 0.86 43.55 -15.26
N ALA A 336 1.97 43.21 -15.91
CA ALA A 336 2.49 41.85 -16.03
C ALA A 336 2.63 41.11 -14.68
N THR A 337 3.03 41.82 -13.62
CA THR A 337 3.20 41.24 -12.27
C THR A 337 1.90 41.15 -11.48
N TRP A 338 0.95 42.07 -11.72
CA TRP A 338 -0.31 42.16 -10.96
C TRP A 338 -1.44 41.37 -11.62
N LEU A 339 -1.37 41.10 -12.92
CA LEU A 339 -2.42 40.40 -13.67
C LEU A 339 -2.80 39.01 -13.09
N PRO A 340 -1.85 38.13 -12.69
CA PRO A 340 -2.20 36.87 -12.04
C PRO A 340 -3.04 37.11 -10.78
N ASN A 341 -2.59 38.01 -9.90
CA ASN A 341 -3.31 38.33 -8.67
C ASN A 341 -4.72 38.88 -8.95
N ILE A 342 -4.87 39.78 -9.93
CA ILE A 342 -6.17 40.35 -10.30
C ILE A 342 -7.12 39.26 -10.81
N VAL A 343 -6.68 38.45 -11.78
CA VAL A 343 -7.52 37.40 -12.37
C VAL A 343 -7.93 36.37 -11.32
N PHE A 344 -6.97 35.86 -10.55
CA PHE A 344 -7.21 34.88 -9.51
C PHE A 344 -8.12 35.46 -8.40
N SER A 345 -7.91 36.72 -7.96
CA SER A 345 -8.82 37.39 -6.99
C SER A 345 -10.24 37.55 -7.50
N VAL A 346 -10.44 37.97 -8.76
CA VAL A 346 -11.78 38.13 -9.35
C VAL A 346 -12.51 36.79 -9.42
N VAL A 347 -11.84 35.74 -9.91
CA VAL A 347 -12.41 34.39 -9.96
C VAL A 347 -12.76 33.88 -8.55
N GLY A 348 -11.85 34.03 -7.59
CA GLY A 348 -12.08 33.64 -6.20
C GLY A 348 -13.27 34.36 -5.56
N PHE A 349 -13.38 35.68 -5.77
CA PHE A 349 -14.49 36.49 -5.26
C PHE A 349 -15.84 36.07 -5.87
N ILE A 350 -15.88 35.82 -7.18
CA ILE A 350 -17.07 35.28 -7.87
C ILE A 350 -17.46 33.92 -7.28
N MET A 351 -16.50 33.00 -7.11
CA MET A 351 -16.74 31.69 -6.50
C MET A 351 -17.24 31.82 -5.06
N TYR A 352 -16.65 32.70 -4.25
CA TYR A 352 -17.06 32.97 -2.87
C TYR A 352 -18.53 33.42 -2.77
N ILE A 353 -18.99 34.30 -3.68
CA ILE A 353 -20.40 34.71 -3.71
C ILE A 353 -21.31 33.48 -3.93
N PHE A 354 -20.96 32.60 -4.87
CA PHE A 354 -21.78 31.45 -5.27
C PHE A 354 -21.79 30.26 -4.30
N VAL A 355 -20.87 30.15 -3.32
CA VAL A 355 -20.74 28.98 -2.41
C VAL A 355 -22.08 28.53 -1.81
N ASP A 356 -22.93 29.46 -1.35
CA ASP A 356 -24.20 29.16 -0.68
C ASP A 356 -25.41 29.11 -1.64
N THR A 357 -25.20 29.17 -2.97
CA THR A 357 -26.27 29.26 -3.97
C THR A 357 -26.46 27.95 -4.73
N PRO A 358 -27.67 27.61 -5.24
CA PRO A 358 -27.87 26.40 -6.05
C PRO A 358 -27.05 26.36 -7.36
N ILE A 359 -26.53 27.51 -7.81
CA ILE A 359 -25.59 27.63 -8.92
C ILE A 359 -24.29 26.85 -8.65
N ALA A 360 -23.91 26.70 -7.37
CA ALA A 360 -22.80 25.86 -6.93
C ALA A 360 -22.83 24.44 -7.51
N PHE A 361 -24.02 23.84 -7.66
CA PHE A 361 -24.15 22.49 -8.22
C PHE A 361 -23.74 22.45 -9.70
N LYS A 362 -24.21 23.41 -10.51
CA LYS A 362 -23.84 23.53 -11.93
C LYS A 362 -22.35 23.86 -12.10
N VAL A 363 -21.82 24.73 -11.25
CA VAL A 363 -20.38 25.08 -11.24
C VAL A 363 -19.53 23.87 -10.86
N ARG A 364 -19.94 23.08 -9.85
CA ARG A 364 -19.28 21.83 -9.47
C ARG A 364 -19.30 20.81 -10.60
N GLU A 365 -20.42 20.66 -11.30
CA GLU A 365 -20.52 19.74 -12.45
C GLU A 365 -19.66 20.21 -13.64
N PHE A 366 -19.72 21.49 -14.00
CA PHE A 366 -18.86 22.07 -15.03
C PHE A 366 -17.38 21.88 -14.68
N LEU A 367 -16.97 22.23 -13.46
CA LEU A 367 -15.59 22.07 -13.03
C LEU A 367 -15.19 20.59 -12.85
N SER A 368 -16.10 19.67 -12.52
CA SER A 368 -15.75 18.23 -12.48
C SER A 368 -15.54 17.67 -13.88
N ARG A 369 -16.36 18.09 -14.86
CA ARG A 369 -16.17 17.77 -16.28
C ARG A 369 -14.88 18.40 -16.82
N LEU A 370 -14.62 19.67 -16.49
CA LEU A 370 -13.40 20.39 -16.84
C LEU A 370 -12.16 19.82 -16.12
N PHE A 371 -12.28 19.29 -14.90
CA PHE A 371 -11.20 18.56 -14.24
C PHE A 371 -10.95 17.21 -14.90
N LEU A 372 -12.00 16.47 -15.30
CA LEU A 372 -11.85 15.24 -16.07
C LEU A 372 -11.21 15.54 -17.44
N PHE A 373 -11.58 16.65 -18.08
CA PHE A 373 -10.99 17.15 -19.31
C PHE A 373 -9.55 17.64 -19.12
N ILE A 374 -9.22 18.32 -18.02
CA ILE A 374 -7.84 18.70 -17.66
C ILE A 374 -7.02 17.48 -17.28
N LEU A 375 -7.58 16.46 -16.63
CA LEU A 375 -6.89 15.20 -16.35
C LEU A 375 -6.63 14.43 -17.65
N ILE A 376 -7.61 14.38 -18.56
CA ILE A 376 -7.43 13.86 -19.92
C ILE A 376 -6.35 14.68 -20.63
N ILE A 377 -6.37 16.02 -20.56
CA ILE A 377 -5.35 16.90 -21.14
C ILE A 377 -4.00 16.74 -20.46
N VAL A 378 -3.87 16.49 -19.15
CA VAL A 378 -2.58 16.34 -18.47
C VAL A 378 -2.03 14.91 -18.62
N VAL A 379 -2.89 13.92 -18.83
CA VAL A 379 -2.47 12.60 -19.31
C VAL A 379 -2.06 12.70 -20.78
N PHE A 380 -2.85 13.37 -21.63
CA PHE A 380 -2.57 13.58 -23.05
C PHE A 380 -1.28 14.39 -23.23
N PHE A 381 -1.13 15.56 -22.62
CA PHE A 381 0.08 16.40 -22.61
C PHE A 381 1.23 15.84 -21.76
N GLY A 382 0.95 14.99 -20.78
CA GLY A 382 1.96 14.15 -20.13
C GLY A 382 2.59 13.15 -21.10
N PHE A 383 1.78 12.64 -22.05
CA PHE A 383 2.22 11.92 -23.24
C PHE A 383 2.69 12.85 -24.39
N THR A 384 2.27 14.13 -24.43
CA THR A 384 2.70 15.13 -25.43
C THR A 384 3.75 16.14 -24.94
N ASN A 385 4.61 15.79 -23.97
CA ASN A 385 5.86 16.51 -23.65
C ASN A 385 6.94 16.27 -24.75
N SER A 386 6.46 16.42 -25.97
CA SER A 386 6.95 15.84 -27.21
C SER A 386 6.40 16.69 -28.41
N ILE A 387 5.49 17.65 -28.16
CA ILE A 387 5.03 18.59 -29.19
C ILE A 387 5.20 20.02 -28.67
N GLY A 388 6.47 20.45 -28.64
CA GLY A 388 6.78 21.88 -28.65
C GLY A 388 6.50 22.45 -30.05
N PHE A 389 6.21 23.76 -30.14
CA PHE A 389 6.05 24.44 -31.42
C PHE A 389 7.32 24.27 -32.27
N SER A 390 7.19 23.46 -33.31
CA SER A 390 8.20 23.14 -34.32
C SER A 390 7.71 23.77 -35.63
N GLU A 391 8.34 24.86 -36.06
CA GLU A 391 8.71 24.87 -37.47
C GLU A 391 9.72 23.74 -37.62
N ASN A 392 9.49 22.78 -38.54
CA ASN A 392 10.22 21.51 -38.64
C ASN A 392 11.73 21.68 -38.88
N LEU A 393 12.43 22.06 -37.83
CA LEU A 393 13.86 22.32 -37.78
C LEU A 393 14.54 21.01 -37.40
N VAL A 394 14.93 20.25 -38.43
CA VAL A 394 15.80 19.08 -38.29
C VAL A 394 17.15 19.57 -37.76
N LYS A 395 17.37 19.41 -36.45
CA LYS A 395 18.63 19.77 -35.79
C LYS A 395 19.64 18.66 -36.01
N VAL A 396 20.76 19.01 -36.65
CA VAL A 396 21.87 18.09 -36.89
C VAL A 396 23.08 18.52 -36.07
N ASN A 397 23.76 17.56 -35.47
CA ASN A 397 25.07 17.71 -34.84
C ASN A 397 25.99 16.66 -35.44
N SER A 398 27.23 17.01 -35.77
CA SER A 398 28.28 16.09 -36.24
C SER A 398 29.66 16.71 -36.00
N LEU A 399 30.70 15.88 -36.04
CA LEU A 399 32.09 16.35 -35.99
C LEU A 399 32.50 17.01 -37.32
N ASP A 400 32.23 16.33 -38.43
CA ASP A 400 32.49 16.82 -39.79
C ASP A 400 31.19 16.91 -40.61
N ALA A 401 31.12 17.87 -41.54
CA ALA A 401 30.04 18.03 -42.50
C ALA A 401 30.57 18.50 -43.87
N TYR A 402 30.20 17.79 -44.93
CA TYR A 402 30.57 18.06 -46.32
C TYR A 402 29.32 18.47 -47.12
N PHE A 403 29.33 19.67 -47.69
CA PHE A 403 28.20 20.25 -48.42
C PHE A 403 28.36 20.09 -49.93
N SER A 404 27.30 19.63 -50.60
CA SER A 404 27.08 19.65 -52.05
C SER A 404 25.73 20.32 -52.33
N GLU A 405 25.46 20.72 -53.57
CA GLU A 405 24.27 21.51 -53.93
C GLU A 405 22.94 20.85 -53.53
N GLU A 406 22.83 19.52 -53.65
CA GLU A 406 21.61 18.76 -53.32
C GLU A 406 21.78 17.81 -52.12
N VAL A 407 22.99 17.68 -51.56
CA VAL A 407 23.34 16.62 -50.59
C VAL A 407 24.36 17.10 -49.57
N VAL A 408 24.09 16.87 -48.28
CA VAL A 408 25.06 17.08 -47.19
C VAL A 408 25.43 15.73 -46.56
N ARG A 409 26.72 15.45 -46.45
CA ARG A 409 27.26 14.25 -45.79
C ARG A 409 27.86 14.62 -44.44
N PHE A 410 27.43 13.92 -43.39
CA PHE A 410 27.87 14.10 -42.02
C PHE A 410 28.68 12.89 -41.56
N LYS A 411 29.74 13.13 -40.80
CA LYS A 411 30.64 12.06 -40.31
C LYS A 411 31.12 12.35 -38.89
N GLY A 412 31.17 11.30 -38.07
CA GLY A 412 31.62 11.34 -36.68
C GLY A 412 30.53 11.84 -35.73
N GLU A 413 30.08 10.95 -34.84
CA GLU A 413 29.04 11.19 -33.81
C GLU A 413 27.82 11.98 -34.32
N VAL A 414 27.29 11.57 -35.47
CA VAL A 414 26.18 12.27 -36.12
C VAL A 414 24.89 12.03 -35.35
N SER A 415 24.24 13.12 -34.93
CA SER A 415 22.89 13.08 -34.36
C SER A 415 21.93 13.98 -35.12
N PHE A 416 20.84 13.41 -35.63
CA PHE A 416 19.67 14.16 -36.10
C PHE A 416 18.60 14.16 -35.02
N SER A 417 17.87 15.27 -34.90
CA SER A 417 16.66 15.36 -34.08
C SER A 417 15.61 16.23 -34.77
N TRP A 418 14.42 15.69 -34.94
CA TRP A 418 13.25 16.37 -35.52
C TRP A 418 12.01 15.88 -34.80
N ASP A 419 11.11 16.80 -34.45
CA ASP A 419 9.90 16.53 -33.69
C ASP A 419 10.17 15.66 -32.42
N ASN A 420 9.85 14.37 -32.47
CA ASN A 420 10.09 13.39 -31.39
C ASN A 420 11.12 12.31 -31.70
N TYR A 421 11.72 12.42 -32.87
CA TYR A 421 12.63 11.46 -33.41
C TYR A 421 14.06 11.90 -33.14
N LYS A 422 14.87 10.98 -32.66
CA LYS A 422 16.32 11.17 -32.53
C LYS A 422 17.04 10.02 -33.21
N LEU A 423 17.96 10.34 -34.12
CA LEU A 423 18.80 9.38 -34.81
C LEU A 423 20.25 9.60 -34.38
N LEU A 424 20.93 8.54 -33.94
CA LEU A 424 22.38 8.52 -33.71
C LEU A 424 23.03 7.55 -34.70
N CYS A 425 24.13 7.95 -35.32
CA CYS A 425 24.86 7.15 -36.31
C CYS A 425 26.29 7.70 -36.55
N ASP A 426 27.18 6.87 -37.10
CA ASP A 426 28.57 7.27 -37.40
C ASP A 426 28.69 8.09 -38.69
N GLU A 427 27.91 7.73 -39.72
CA GLU A 427 27.84 8.40 -41.02
C GLU A 427 26.40 8.51 -41.51
N ALA A 428 26.07 9.67 -42.09
CA ALA A 428 24.76 9.93 -42.68
C ALA A 428 24.82 10.93 -43.83
N THR A 429 23.80 10.86 -44.68
CA THR A 429 23.61 11.70 -45.87
C THR A 429 22.21 12.28 -45.82
N ALA A 430 22.08 13.61 -45.90
CA ALA A 430 20.80 14.29 -46.03
C ALA A 430 20.66 14.89 -47.43
N THR A 431 19.55 14.60 -48.11
CA THR A 431 19.19 15.21 -49.40
C THR A 431 18.43 16.51 -49.14
N ILE A 432 18.86 17.61 -49.76
CA ILE A 432 18.25 18.94 -49.64
C ILE A 432 17.58 19.32 -50.96
N VAL A 433 16.34 19.79 -50.88
CA VAL A 433 15.57 20.37 -51.99
C VAL A 433 14.91 21.66 -51.48
N ASP A 434 14.99 22.75 -52.24
CA ASP A 434 14.45 24.08 -51.88
C ASP A 434 14.82 24.56 -50.45
N GLY A 435 16.04 24.25 -50.01
CA GLY A 435 16.55 24.61 -48.68
C GLY A 435 15.99 23.77 -47.51
N LYS A 436 15.24 22.70 -47.79
CA LYS A 436 14.70 21.76 -46.78
C LYS A 436 15.28 20.36 -46.96
N ILE A 437 15.46 19.63 -45.86
CA ILE A 437 15.86 18.21 -45.91
C ILE A 437 14.66 17.39 -46.36
N LYS A 438 14.79 16.70 -47.51
CA LYS A 438 13.77 15.82 -48.09
C LYS A 438 13.90 14.38 -47.61
N ALA A 439 15.13 13.90 -47.41
CA ALA A 439 15.39 12.56 -46.90
C ALA A 439 16.70 12.51 -46.10
N ILE A 440 16.77 11.62 -45.10
CA ILE A 440 17.99 11.23 -44.40
C ILE A 440 18.28 9.76 -44.71
N GLN A 441 19.52 9.43 -45.03
CA GLN A 441 20.02 8.06 -45.15
C GLN A 441 21.26 7.89 -44.28
N ALA A 442 21.19 7.00 -43.29
CA ALA A 442 22.28 6.70 -42.35
C ALA A 442 22.72 5.24 -42.47
N THR A 443 24.01 4.99 -42.21
CA THR A 443 24.65 3.67 -42.31
C THR A 443 25.72 3.53 -41.22
N GLY A 444 25.75 2.41 -40.50
CA GLY A 444 26.68 2.19 -39.38
C GLY A 444 25.98 1.53 -38.18
N GLU A 445 26.43 1.82 -36.95
CA GLU A 445 25.63 1.49 -35.77
C GLU A 445 24.58 2.58 -35.52
N ILE A 446 23.34 2.30 -35.90
CA ILE A 446 22.26 3.29 -35.86
C ILE A 446 21.39 3.06 -34.64
N LYS A 447 21.11 4.12 -33.88
CA LYS A 447 20.09 4.13 -32.81
C LYS A 447 19.05 5.20 -33.13
N PHE A 448 17.87 4.76 -33.54
CA PHE A 448 16.70 5.60 -33.77
C PHE A 448 15.76 5.50 -32.56
N TYR A 449 15.35 6.65 -32.04
CA TYR A 449 14.45 6.78 -30.90
C TYR A 449 13.14 7.43 -31.37
N ASP A 450 12.01 6.79 -31.05
CA ASP A 450 10.65 7.33 -31.21
C ASP A 450 9.95 7.24 -29.86
N LYS A 451 9.78 8.38 -29.18
CA LYS A 451 9.18 8.47 -27.83
C LYS A 451 9.91 7.54 -26.84
N ASP A 452 9.25 6.46 -26.39
CA ASP A 452 9.79 5.44 -25.49
C ASP A 452 10.47 4.26 -26.22
N MET A 453 10.32 4.17 -27.54
CA MET A 453 10.81 3.06 -28.36
C MET A 453 12.23 3.32 -28.85
N THR A 454 13.10 2.31 -28.74
CA THR A 454 14.47 2.34 -29.28
C THR A 454 14.64 1.27 -30.34
N TYR A 455 15.03 1.70 -31.53
CA TYR A 455 15.35 0.88 -32.70
C TYR A 455 16.87 0.91 -32.89
N THR A 456 17.52 -0.25 -32.84
CA THR A 456 18.96 -0.39 -33.17
C THR A 456 19.10 -1.05 -34.54
N ALA A 457 19.78 -0.44 -35.50
CA ALA A 457 19.79 -0.87 -36.90
C ALA A 457 21.15 -0.71 -37.59
N ARG A 458 21.31 -1.27 -38.81
CA ARG A 458 22.53 -1.08 -39.64
C ARG A 458 22.38 -0.08 -40.78
N SER A 459 21.17 0.10 -41.28
CA SER A 459 20.82 1.10 -42.30
C SER A 459 19.45 1.67 -41.99
N PHE A 460 19.31 2.98 -42.16
CA PHE A 460 18.08 3.72 -41.87
C PHE A 460 17.87 4.75 -42.98
N LYS A 461 16.66 4.81 -43.52
CA LYS A 461 16.25 5.87 -44.45
C LYS A 461 14.94 6.47 -43.95
N TYR A 462 14.88 7.79 -43.82
CA TYR A 462 13.66 8.54 -43.52
C TYR A 462 13.32 9.48 -44.65
N ASP A 463 12.06 9.50 -45.05
CA ASP A 463 11.52 10.36 -46.11
C ASP A 463 10.52 11.35 -45.49
N PHE A 464 10.80 12.65 -45.61
CA PHE A 464 10.03 13.72 -44.96
C PHE A 464 8.76 14.11 -45.73
N GLU A 465 8.58 13.70 -46.98
CA GLU A 465 7.34 13.95 -47.74
C GLU A 465 6.29 12.88 -47.48
N SER A 466 6.72 11.64 -47.24
CA SER A 466 5.82 10.50 -46.97
C SER A 466 5.75 10.11 -45.49
N GLU A 467 6.55 10.72 -44.61
CA GLU A 467 6.69 10.38 -43.18
C GLU A 467 6.98 8.89 -42.91
N ARG A 468 7.74 8.28 -43.82
CA ARG A 468 8.09 6.85 -43.80
C ARG A 468 9.55 6.65 -43.43
N ALA A 469 9.78 5.68 -42.54
CA ALA A 469 11.09 5.20 -42.15
C ALA A 469 11.26 3.74 -42.62
N LEU A 470 12.30 3.49 -43.41
CA LEU A 470 12.78 2.16 -43.77
C LEU A 470 13.98 1.83 -42.89
N ILE A 471 13.84 0.81 -42.03
CA ILE A 471 14.89 0.43 -41.07
C ILE A 471 15.34 -1.00 -41.33
N VAL A 472 16.61 -1.20 -41.67
CA VAL A 472 17.14 -2.49 -42.15
C VAL A 472 18.07 -3.12 -41.10
N LYS A 473 17.87 -4.42 -40.86
CA LYS A 473 18.50 -5.24 -39.80
C LYS A 473 18.33 -4.59 -38.43
N ALA A 474 17.08 -4.43 -38.03
CA ALA A 474 16.68 -3.69 -36.85
C ALA A 474 16.35 -4.60 -35.66
N LYS A 475 16.69 -4.16 -34.44
CA LYS A 475 16.27 -4.71 -33.16
C LYS A 475 15.42 -3.66 -32.42
N VAL A 476 14.22 -4.04 -32.01
CA VAL A 476 13.24 -3.21 -31.30
C VAL A 476 12.88 -3.88 -29.97
N VAL A 477 12.59 -3.09 -28.94
CA VAL A 477 12.22 -3.59 -27.60
C VAL A 477 10.81 -3.12 -27.22
N TYR A 478 9.86 -4.06 -27.14
CA TYR A 478 8.51 -3.80 -26.64
C TYR A 478 8.37 -4.25 -25.18
N ASN A 479 7.44 -3.67 -24.42
CA ASN A 479 7.21 -4.05 -23.02
C ASN A 479 5.89 -4.81 -22.88
N TYR A 480 5.97 -6.07 -22.46
CA TYR A 480 4.81 -6.90 -22.11
C TYR A 480 4.45 -6.76 -20.63
N ASN A 481 3.19 -6.44 -20.31
CA ASN A 481 2.69 -6.39 -18.95
C ASN A 481 2.09 -7.75 -18.52
N TYR A 482 2.84 -8.49 -17.69
CA TYR A 482 2.42 -9.76 -17.11
C TYR A 482 2.29 -9.62 -15.60
N ASN A 483 1.06 -9.76 -15.06
CA ASN A 483 0.79 -9.65 -13.62
C ASN A 483 1.40 -8.38 -12.96
N ASN A 484 1.25 -7.22 -13.61
CA ASN A 484 1.83 -5.93 -13.24
C ASN A 484 3.37 -5.84 -13.29
N LYS A 485 4.07 -6.82 -13.88
CA LYS A 485 5.50 -6.76 -14.19
C LYS A 485 5.70 -6.48 -15.68
N LYS A 486 6.47 -5.44 -16.02
CA LYS A 486 6.93 -5.18 -17.39
C LYS A 486 8.09 -6.12 -17.74
N ILE A 487 7.95 -6.86 -18.85
CA ILE A 487 8.93 -7.81 -19.39
C ILE A 487 9.34 -7.33 -20.79
N PRO A 488 10.65 -7.16 -21.10
CA PRO A 488 11.09 -6.76 -22.43
C PRO A 488 10.94 -7.90 -23.44
N VAL A 489 10.33 -7.60 -24.57
CA VAL A 489 10.20 -8.45 -25.76
C VAL A 489 11.07 -7.85 -26.85
N TYR A 490 12.13 -8.55 -27.21
CA TYR A 490 13.01 -8.19 -28.30
C TYR A 490 12.43 -8.71 -29.61
N VAL A 491 12.25 -7.81 -30.57
CA VAL A 491 11.81 -8.14 -31.93
C VAL A 491 12.91 -7.70 -32.88
N TYR A 492 13.48 -8.68 -33.57
CA TYR A 492 14.48 -8.47 -34.60
C TYR A 492 13.81 -8.60 -35.96
N SER A 493 14.20 -7.78 -36.92
CA SER A 493 13.60 -7.73 -38.25
C SER A 493 14.65 -7.43 -39.31
N SER A 494 14.52 -8.09 -40.46
CA SER A 494 15.39 -7.81 -41.61
C SER A 494 15.03 -6.47 -42.25
N GLU A 495 13.74 -6.15 -42.33
CA GLU A 495 13.21 -4.89 -42.84
C GLU A 495 11.98 -4.44 -42.04
N ILE A 496 12.04 -3.22 -41.51
CA ILE A 496 10.93 -2.53 -40.86
C ILE A 496 10.43 -1.44 -41.80
N ASN A 497 9.16 -1.56 -42.19
CA ASN A 497 8.42 -0.48 -42.84
C ASN A 497 7.58 0.22 -41.77
N TYR A 498 8.05 1.39 -41.35
CA TYR A 498 7.43 2.26 -40.36
C TYR A 498 6.84 3.50 -41.04
N GLU A 499 5.58 3.83 -40.71
CA GLU A 499 4.85 4.97 -41.23
C GLU A 499 4.29 5.76 -40.04
N ALA A 500 4.74 7.00 -39.86
CA ALA A 500 4.52 7.78 -38.63
C ALA A 500 3.03 8.07 -38.33
N THR A 501 2.18 8.06 -39.36
CA THR A 501 0.72 8.26 -39.25
C THR A 501 -0.04 6.99 -38.90
N SER A 502 0.61 5.82 -38.90
CA SER A 502 -0.01 4.51 -38.71
C SER A 502 0.25 3.96 -37.30
N THR A 503 -0.76 3.34 -36.68
CA THR A 503 -0.57 2.59 -35.41
C THR A 503 -0.14 1.13 -35.66
N LEU A 504 0.44 0.85 -36.83
CA LEU A 504 0.68 -0.50 -37.35
C LEU A 504 2.06 -0.54 -38.02
N THR A 505 3.05 -1.12 -37.34
CA THR A 505 4.36 -1.38 -37.94
C THR A 505 4.36 -2.76 -38.62
N GLN A 506 4.79 -2.83 -39.88
CA GLN A 506 5.05 -4.09 -40.57
C GLN A 506 6.56 -4.41 -40.51
N LEU A 507 6.87 -5.64 -40.13
CA LEU A 507 8.21 -6.17 -39.97
C LEU A 507 8.32 -7.45 -40.81
N GLU A 508 9.34 -7.55 -41.65
CA GLU A 508 9.56 -8.70 -42.55
C GLU A 508 10.78 -9.50 -42.11
N ASP A 509 10.77 -10.82 -42.38
CA ASP A 509 11.78 -11.81 -42.00
C ASP A 509 12.34 -11.56 -40.59
N SER A 510 11.45 -11.76 -39.61
CA SER A 510 11.59 -11.26 -38.24
C SER A 510 11.58 -12.39 -37.21
N TYR A 511 12.15 -12.15 -36.04
CA TYR A 511 12.01 -13.07 -34.91
C TYR A 511 11.77 -12.36 -33.58
N LEU A 512 10.97 -13.00 -32.71
CA LEU A 512 10.59 -12.49 -31.40
C LEU A 512 11.17 -13.35 -30.28
N THR A 513 11.68 -12.73 -29.22
CA THR A 513 12.18 -13.42 -28.01
C THR A 513 12.12 -12.51 -26.78
N THR A 514 12.10 -13.04 -25.55
CA THR A 514 12.38 -12.22 -24.34
C THR A 514 13.81 -12.44 -23.82
N CYS A 515 14.66 -13.11 -24.60
CA CYS A 515 16.08 -13.30 -24.35
C CYS A 515 16.90 -12.18 -25.01
N ASN A 516 17.75 -11.48 -24.25
CA ASN A 516 18.56 -10.37 -24.79
C ASN A 516 19.88 -10.81 -25.46
N LEU A 517 20.16 -12.12 -25.49
CA LEU A 517 21.36 -12.66 -26.13
C LEU A 517 21.30 -12.47 -27.65
N GLU A 518 22.48 -12.33 -28.27
CA GLU A 518 22.62 -12.19 -29.74
C GLU A 518 22.15 -13.45 -30.48
N GLU A 519 22.48 -14.64 -29.94
CA GLU A 519 21.83 -15.90 -30.28
C GLU A 519 20.88 -16.29 -29.13
N PRO A 520 19.57 -16.05 -29.24
CA PRO A 520 18.64 -16.36 -28.16
C PRO A 520 18.35 -17.87 -28.10
N HIS A 521 18.37 -18.44 -26.89
CA HIS A 521 18.07 -19.86 -26.66
C HIS A 521 16.70 -20.32 -27.21
N TYR A 522 15.78 -19.38 -27.41
CA TYR A 522 14.53 -19.59 -28.12
C TYR A 522 14.11 -18.31 -28.84
N MET A 523 13.44 -18.47 -29.98
CA MET A 523 12.86 -17.38 -30.75
C MET A 523 11.62 -17.88 -31.50
N ILE A 524 10.71 -16.97 -31.80
CA ILE A 524 9.59 -17.20 -32.72
C ILE A 524 10.01 -16.55 -34.04
N LEU A 525 10.43 -17.35 -35.01
CA LEU A 525 10.84 -16.91 -36.35
C LEU A 525 9.61 -16.78 -37.25
N SER A 526 9.44 -15.69 -37.97
CA SER A 526 8.18 -15.31 -38.64
C SER A 526 8.44 -14.60 -39.97
N SER A 527 7.63 -14.87 -41.00
CA SER A 527 7.73 -14.15 -42.28
C SER A 527 7.28 -12.69 -42.13
N ASP A 528 6.11 -12.49 -41.52
CA ASP A 528 5.46 -11.19 -41.35
C ASP A 528 5.09 -10.99 -39.88
N VAL A 529 5.51 -9.88 -39.28
CA VAL A 529 5.11 -9.48 -37.94
C VAL A 529 4.49 -8.09 -37.98
N TYR A 530 3.24 -8.00 -37.55
CA TYR A 530 2.47 -6.77 -37.44
C TYR A 530 2.41 -6.35 -35.99
N VAL A 531 2.89 -5.14 -35.67
CA VAL A 531 2.82 -4.60 -34.32
C VAL A 531 1.78 -3.49 -34.25
N PHE A 532 0.76 -3.70 -33.44
CA PHE A 532 -0.20 -2.67 -33.04
C PHE A 532 0.28 -2.04 -31.74
N GLU A 533 0.66 -0.76 -31.81
CA GLU A 533 1.23 -0.02 -30.68
C GLU A 533 0.44 -0.21 -29.37
N ASN A 534 1.15 -0.60 -28.32
CA ASN A 534 0.62 -0.82 -26.96
C ASN A 534 -0.61 -1.75 -26.87
N LYS A 535 -0.85 -2.60 -27.87
CA LYS A 535 -2.00 -3.53 -27.91
C LYS A 535 -1.58 -4.96 -28.18
N TYR A 536 -1.18 -5.28 -29.41
CA TYR A 536 -0.92 -6.66 -29.83
C TYR A 536 0.26 -6.75 -30.81
N ILE A 537 1.06 -7.80 -30.70
CA ILE A 537 1.97 -8.25 -31.74
C ILE A 537 1.34 -9.47 -32.42
N VAL A 538 1.23 -9.44 -33.74
CA VAL A 538 0.61 -10.49 -34.56
C VAL A 538 1.62 -10.96 -35.60
N ALA A 539 2.16 -12.17 -35.41
CA ALA A 539 3.10 -12.79 -36.34
C ALA A 539 2.41 -13.88 -37.17
N LYS A 540 2.71 -13.96 -38.47
CA LYS A 540 2.21 -14.98 -39.40
C LYS A 540 3.30 -15.99 -39.73
N ASN A 541 2.90 -17.18 -40.20
CA ASN A 541 3.78 -18.26 -40.68
C ASN A 541 5.00 -18.49 -39.77
N SER A 542 4.75 -18.54 -38.47
CA SER A 542 5.77 -18.46 -37.45
C SER A 542 6.22 -19.85 -36.98
N PHE A 543 7.48 -19.99 -36.56
CA PHE A 543 8.05 -21.21 -36.00
C PHE A 543 8.66 -20.90 -34.64
N LEU A 544 8.29 -21.67 -33.61
CA LEU A 544 9.04 -21.67 -32.36
C LEU A 544 10.32 -22.49 -32.56
N VAL A 545 11.44 -21.78 -32.56
CA VAL A 545 12.80 -22.32 -32.61
C VAL A 545 13.37 -22.33 -31.20
N ILE A 546 13.92 -23.46 -30.75
CA ILE A 546 14.63 -23.58 -29.47
C ILE A 546 16.00 -24.21 -29.76
N LEU A 547 17.08 -23.58 -29.27
CA LEU A 547 18.47 -23.99 -29.51
C LEU A 547 18.79 -24.23 -31.00
N GLY A 548 18.24 -23.38 -31.88
CA GLY A 548 18.41 -23.48 -33.34
C GLY A 548 17.51 -24.51 -34.04
N ALA A 549 16.79 -25.38 -33.32
CA ALA A 549 15.87 -26.35 -33.90
C ALA A 549 14.42 -25.81 -33.95
N PRO A 550 13.74 -25.81 -35.12
CA PRO A 550 12.31 -25.50 -35.20
C PRO A 550 11.49 -26.66 -34.61
N ILE A 551 10.73 -26.39 -33.55
CA ILE A 551 9.97 -27.39 -32.80
C ILE A 551 8.48 -27.37 -33.15
N PHE A 552 7.88 -26.19 -33.32
CA PHE A 552 6.43 -26.06 -33.52
C PHE A 552 6.05 -24.95 -34.50
N LEU A 553 5.08 -25.23 -35.38
CA LEU A 553 4.52 -24.29 -36.36
C LEU A 553 3.33 -23.54 -35.77
N TYR A 554 3.39 -22.22 -35.87
CA TYR A 554 2.35 -21.26 -35.53
C TYR A 554 1.88 -20.52 -36.79
N PRO A 555 0.80 -20.95 -37.46
CA PRO A 555 0.27 -20.25 -38.63
C PRO A 555 -0.06 -18.78 -38.35
N LEU A 556 -0.50 -18.51 -37.11
CA LEU A 556 -0.72 -17.18 -36.54
C LEU A 556 -0.32 -17.22 -35.06
N TYR A 557 0.51 -16.27 -34.63
CA TYR A 557 0.93 -16.06 -33.24
C TYR A 557 0.48 -14.66 -32.80
N ILE A 558 -0.25 -14.56 -31.69
CA ILE A 558 -0.77 -13.29 -31.16
C ILE A 558 -0.33 -13.12 -29.71
N MET A 559 0.39 -12.05 -29.44
CA MET A 559 0.81 -11.63 -28.10
C MET A 559 0.14 -10.31 -27.72
N ASN A 560 -0.62 -10.30 -26.64
CA ASN A 560 -1.11 -9.05 -26.03
C ASN A 560 0.03 -8.37 -25.27
N LEU A 561 0.16 -7.05 -25.40
CA LEU A 561 1.13 -6.27 -24.64
C LEU A 561 0.60 -5.83 -23.27
N ASP A 562 -0.73 -5.78 -23.07
CA ASP A 562 -1.38 -5.41 -21.81
C ASP A 562 -2.43 -6.45 -21.36
N GLY A 563 -1.96 -7.49 -20.65
CA GLY A 563 -2.81 -8.46 -19.95
C GLY A 563 -2.78 -9.90 -20.49
N VAL A 564 -3.90 -10.61 -20.29
CA VAL A 564 -4.06 -12.02 -20.69
C VAL A 564 -4.01 -12.13 -22.22
N PRO A 565 -3.28 -13.10 -22.80
CA PRO A 565 -3.25 -13.26 -24.26
C PRO A 565 -4.65 -13.62 -24.79
N PRO A 566 -5.11 -13.00 -25.90
CA PRO A 566 -6.43 -13.23 -26.47
C PRO A 566 -6.59 -14.63 -27.06
N TYR A 567 -5.48 -15.36 -27.18
CA TYR A 567 -5.37 -16.69 -27.72
C TYR A 567 -4.44 -17.52 -26.82
N SER A 568 -4.79 -18.79 -26.60
CA SER A 568 -3.88 -19.77 -25.99
C SER A 568 -4.07 -21.12 -26.64
N PHE A 569 -3.01 -21.73 -27.15
CA PHE A 569 -3.02 -23.08 -27.67
C PHE A 569 -2.21 -24.04 -26.80
N SER A 570 -2.80 -25.19 -26.47
CA SER A 570 -2.14 -26.26 -25.72
C SER A 570 -2.37 -27.63 -26.36
N ILE A 571 -1.32 -28.45 -26.34
CA ILE A 571 -1.40 -29.86 -26.68
C ILE A 571 -0.91 -30.66 -25.48
N THR A 572 -1.70 -31.64 -25.09
CA THR A 572 -1.38 -32.66 -24.10
C THR A 572 -1.43 -34.02 -24.80
N PHE A 573 -0.27 -34.65 -25.00
CA PHE A 573 -0.19 -36.04 -25.41
C PHE A 573 -0.21 -36.90 -24.14
N GLY A 574 -0.99 -37.97 -24.14
CA GLY A 574 -1.02 -39.02 -23.11
C GLY A 574 -1.67 -40.26 -23.71
N ASN A 575 -2.50 -40.97 -22.93
CA ASN A 575 -3.31 -42.08 -23.47
C ASN A 575 -4.27 -41.65 -24.60
N THR A 576 -4.61 -40.35 -24.64
CA THR A 576 -5.33 -39.70 -25.73
C THR A 576 -4.58 -38.43 -26.14
N LEU A 577 -4.71 -38.04 -27.41
CA LEU A 577 -4.28 -36.72 -27.86
C LEU A 577 -5.34 -35.70 -27.41
N VAL A 578 -4.97 -34.82 -26.49
CA VAL A 578 -5.80 -33.70 -26.07
C VAL A 578 -5.26 -32.41 -26.68
N VAL A 579 -6.03 -31.82 -27.59
CA VAL A 579 -5.75 -30.49 -28.16
C VAL A 579 -6.77 -29.53 -27.61
N SER A 580 -6.35 -28.39 -27.07
CA SER A 580 -7.26 -27.32 -26.68
C SER A 580 -6.75 -25.93 -27.07
N GLN A 581 -7.71 -25.09 -27.46
CA GLN A 581 -7.53 -23.74 -27.97
C GLN A 581 -8.49 -22.84 -27.20
N SER A 582 -8.01 -21.78 -26.56
CA SER A 582 -8.86 -20.83 -25.85
C SER A 582 -8.71 -19.41 -26.38
N PHE A 583 -9.84 -18.70 -26.43
CA PHE A 583 -9.95 -17.33 -26.92
C PHE A 583 -10.45 -16.45 -25.79
N ASN A 584 -9.65 -15.46 -25.39
CA ASN A 584 -10.01 -14.49 -24.35
C ASN A 584 -10.33 -13.14 -25.01
N PHE A 585 -11.55 -12.62 -24.79
CA PHE A 585 -11.98 -11.32 -25.32
C PHE A 585 -12.96 -10.65 -24.36
N ALA A 586 -13.22 -9.36 -24.56
CA ALA A 586 -14.19 -8.62 -23.75
C ALA A 586 -15.43 -8.28 -24.59
N VAL A 587 -16.61 -8.45 -23.99
CA VAL A 587 -17.89 -8.00 -24.55
C VAL A 587 -18.55 -7.05 -23.55
N ASN A 588 -18.61 -5.77 -23.89
CA ASN A 588 -19.03 -4.68 -22.99
C ASN A 588 -18.22 -4.69 -21.68
N LYS A 589 -18.83 -5.13 -20.56
CA LYS A 589 -18.22 -5.22 -19.22
C LYS A 589 -17.86 -6.66 -18.82
N TRP A 590 -18.06 -7.63 -19.69
CA TRP A 590 -17.82 -9.05 -19.43
C TRP A 590 -16.51 -9.47 -20.07
N ALA A 591 -15.57 -9.99 -19.26
CA ALA A 591 -14.47 -10.79 -19.78
C ALA A 591 -15.04 -12.17 -20.15
N VAL A 592 -14.73 -12.65 -21.35
CA VAL A 592 -15.22 -13.91 -21.94
C VAL A 592 -14.02 -14.75 -22.37
N LYS A 593 -14.00 -16.00 -21.95
CA LYS A 593 -13.07 -17.03 -22.37
C LYS A 593 -13.84 -18.15 -23.03
N LEU A 594 -13.70 -18.30 -24.34
CA LEU A 594 -14.13 -19.51 -25.04
C LEU A 594 -12.99 -20.52 -25.02
N SER A 595 -13.30 -21.81 -24.90
CA SER A 595 -12.35 -22.91 -25.00
C SER A 595 -12.93 -23.96 -25.92
N PHE A 596 -12.14 -24.43 -26.88
CA PHE A 596 -12.49 -25.48 -27.83
C PHE A 596 -11.42 -26.55 -27.76
N GLY A 597 -11.78 -27.82 -27.89
CA GLY A 597 -10.80 -28.88 -27.94
C GLY A 597 -11.39 -30.26 -28.13
N THR A 598 -10.53 -31.26 -28.07
CA THR A 598 -10.90 -32.69 -28.12
C THR A 598 -11.77 -33.12 -26.94
N GLU A 599 -11.73 -32.39 -25.83
CA GLU A 599 -12.64 -32.58 -24.69
C GLU A 599 -14.00 -31.87 -24.87
N GLY A 600 -14.18 -31.07 -25.93
CA GLY A 600 -15.40 -30.32 -26.22
C GLY A 600 -15.26 -28.81 -26.03
N VAL A 601 -16.40 -28.14 -25.89
CA VAL A 601 -16.51 -26.68 -25.77
C VAL A 601 -16.70 -26.23 -24.32
N GLY A 602 -16.00 -25.17 -23.95
CA GLY A 602 -16.14 -24.46 -22.68
C GLY A 602 -16.33 -22.96 -22.90
N ILE A 603 -17.07 -22.32 -22.01
CA ILE A 603 -17.27 -20.87 -21.95
C ILE A 603 -17.09 -20.46 -20.49
N GLU A 604 -16.31 -19.43 -20.21
CA GLU A 604 -16.22 -18.82 -18.88
C GLU A 604 -16.31 -17.30 -19.03
N THR A 605 -17.24 -16.66 -18.31
CA THR A 605 -17.44 -15.22 -18.35
C THR A 605 -17.51 -14.65 -16.95
N GLN A 606 -17.00 -13.44 -16.76
CA GLN A 606 -17.08 -12.72 -15.49
C GLN A 606 -17.29 -11.22 -15.73
N ASN A 607 -18.19 -10.61 -14.96
CA ASN A 607 -18.44 -9.19 -14.98
C ASN A 607 -17.28 -8.45 -14.29
N THR A 608 -16.65 -7.50 -15.00
CA THR A 608 -15.50 -6.73 -14.51
C THR A 608 -15.84 -5.80 -13.34
N GLN A 609 -17.11 -5.40 -13.19
CA GLN A 609 -17.56 -4.53 -12.10
C GLN A 609 -18.12 -5.29 -10.88
N SER A 610 -18.60 -6.52 -11.09
CA SER A 610 -19.31 -7.31 -10.09
C SER A 610 -18.74 -8.72 -10.06
N LYS A 611 -17.80 -8.98 -9.14
CA LYS A 611 -17.09 -10.28 -9.07
C LYS A 611 -18.01 -11.47 -8.79
N SER A 612 -19.22 -11.24 -8.28
CA SER A 612 -20.26 -12.24 -8.06
C SER A 612 -20.97 -12.69 -9.33
N ASP A 613 -20.91 -11.90 -10.41
CA ASP A 613 -21.65 -12.21 -11.64
C ASP A 613 -20.74 -12.94 -12.63
N LYS A 614 -21.10 -14.19 -12.92
CA LYS A 614 -20.30 -15.17 -13.68
C LYS A 614 -21.23 -16.08 -14.48
N ILE A 615 -20.90 -16.36 -15.73
CA ILE A 615 -21.55 -17.44 -16.50
C ILE A 615 -20.47 -18.40 -16.99
N SER A 616 -20.62 -19.69 -16.77
CA SER A 616 -19.70 -20.68 -17.32
C SER A 616 -20.40 -21.94 -17.78
N TYR A 617 -19.94 -22.50 -18.90
CA TYR A 617 -20.37 -23.76 -19.48
C TYR A 617 -19.14 -24.63 -19.72
N ASN A 618 -19.23 -25.93 -19.51
CA ASN A 618 -18.17 -26.87 -19.85
C ASN A 618 -18.80 -28.22 -20.26
N GLN A 619 -18.63 -28.56 -21.54
CA GLN A 619 -19.17 -29.76 -22.16
C GLN A 619 -18.53 -31.05 -21.60
N SER A 620 -17.21 -31.08 -21.36
CA SER A 620 -16.51 -32.28 -20.87
C SER A 620 -16.94 -32.69 -19.46
N LYS A 621 -17.32 -31.70 -18.64
CA LYS A 621 -17.84 -31.88 -17.29
C LYS A 621 -19.36 -32.00 -17.21
N ASP A 622 -20.05 -31.88 -18.34
CA ASP A 622 -21.51 -31.73 -18.46
C ASP A 622 -22.05 -30.72 -17.42
N SER A 623 -21.60 -29.46 -17.52
CA SER A 623 -21.84 -28.46 -16.47
C SER A 623 -22.12 -27.07 -16.99
N PHE A 624 -22.98 -26.35 -16.28
CA PHE A 624 -23.37 -24.96 -16.54
C PHE A 624 -23.57 -24.22 -15.22
N GLU A 625 -22.98 -23.05 -15.05
CA GLU A 625 -23.11 -22.19 -13.87
C GLU A 625 -23.48 -20.79 -14.32
N LEU A 626 -24.53 -20.22 -13.72
CA LEU A 626 -25.06 -18.89 -13.98
C LEU A 626 -25.25 -18.20 -12.64
N MET A 627 -24.34 -17.30 -12.30
CA MET A 627 -24.41 -16.44 -11.13
C MET A 627 -24.69 -15.02 -11.60
N LEU A 628 -25.83 -14.46 -11.23
CA LEU A 628 -26.26 -13.11 -11.53
C LEU A 628 -26.98 -12.57 -10.29
N SER A 629 -26.28 -11.86 -9.43
CA SER A 629 -26.81 -11.49 -8.10
C SER A 629 -28.21 -10.85 -8.18
N PRO A 630 -29.24 -11.36 -7.45
CA PRO A 630 -29.19 -12.33 -6.35
C PRO A 630 -29.48 -13.80 -6.75
N PHE A 631 -29.46 -14.12 -8.04
CA PHE A 631 -29.74 -15.45 -8.60
C PHE A 631 -28.45 -16.26 -8.82
N ILE A 632 -28.53 -17.57 -8.55
CA ILE A 632 -27.51 -18.57 -8.79
C ILE A 632 -28.22 -19.80 -9.38
N TYR A 633 -27.70 -20.32 -10.47
CA TYR A 633 -28.07 -21.61 -11.03
C TYR A 633 -26.80 -22.37 -11.37
N ARG A 634 -26.78 -23.66 -11.06
CA ARG A 634 -25.66 -24.58 -11.29
C ARG A 634 -26.23 -25.90 -11.77
N TYR A 635 -25.62 -26.44 -12.79
CA TYR A 635 -25.88 -27.76 -13.34
C TYR A 635 -24.53 -28.48 -13.45
N SER A 636 -24.45 -29.74 -13.01
CA SER A 636 -23.29 -30.59 -13.26
C SER A 636 -23.69 -32.06 -13.20
N LYS A 637 -23.52 -32.79 -14.30
CA LYS A 637 -23.79 -34.24 -14.42
C LYS A 637 -25.17 -34.63 -13.86
N GLY A 638 -26.23 -34.02 -14.39
CA GLY A 638 -27.62 -34.22 -13.93
C GLY A 638 -28.00 -33.48 -12.64
N ASN A 639 -27.04 -33.04 -11.82
CA ASN A 639 -27.33 -32.33 -10.57
C ASN A 639 -27.64 -30.86 -10.85
N ILE A 640 -28.80 -30.36 -10.43
CA ILE A 640 -29.17 -28.94 -10.48
C ILE A 640 -29.12 -28.36 -9.06
N TYR A 641 -28.44 -27.23 -8.87
CA TYR A 641 -28.60 -26.36 -7.70
C TYR A 641 -29.08 -24.99 -8.15
N TYR A 642 -30.12 -24.46 -7.53
CA TYR A 642 -30.59 -23.10 -7.80
C TYR A 642 -30.81 -22.35 -6.50
N LYS A 643 -30.55 -21.05 -6.51
CA LYS A 643 -30.81 -20.14 -5.40
C LYS A 643 -31.16 -18.75 -5.90
N TYR A 644 -32.15 -18.13 -5.28
CA TYR A 644 -32.49 -16.72 -5.38
C TYR A 644 -32.49 -16.17 -3.95
N ASP A 645 -31.65 -15.17 -3.63
CA ASP A 645 -31.53 -14.62 -2.26
C ASP A 645 -32.12 -13.20 -2.18
N GLY A 646 -33.43 -13.08 -2.42
CA GLY A 646 -34.18 -11.82 -2.35
C GLY A 646 -35.00 -11.68 -1.06
N PRO A 647 -35.98 -10.75 -1.04
CA PRO A 647 -36.96 -10.62 0.05
C PRO A 647 -37.79 -11.89 0.23
N ILE A 648 -38.10 -12.57 -0.88
CA ILE A 648 -38.39 -14.00 -0.93
C ILE A 648 -37.08 -14.66 -1.34
N TYR A 649 -36.65 -15.69 -0.63
CA TYR A 649 -35.51 -16.50 -1.02
C TYR A 649 -35.96 -17.92 -1.39
N VAL A 650 -35.40 -18.45 -2.47
CA VAL A 650 -35.64 -19.82 -2.92
C VAL A 650 -34.28 -20.50 -3.02
N GLU A 651 -34.17 -21.73 -2.56
CA GLU A 651 -32.97 -22.55 -2.65
C GLU A 651 -33.38 -23.99 -2.90
N GLY A 652 -32.75 -24.67 -3.84
CA GLY A 652 -33.07 -26.05 -4.15
C GLY A 652 -31.91 -26.80 -4.75
N THR A 653 -31.83 -28.09 -4.45
CA THR A 653 -30.90 -29.03 -5.07
C THR A 653 -31.68 -30.22 -5.60
N TYR A 654 -31.46 -30.60 -6.85
CA TYR A 654 -31.98 -31.79 -7.51
C TYR A 654 -30.79 -32.66 -7.89
N ILE A 655 -30.67 -33.86 -7.34
CA ILE A 655 -29.61 -34.83 -7.69
C ILE A 655 -30.19 -35.93 -8.59
N ASN A 656 -31.36 -36.45 -8.20
CA ASN A 656 -32.17 -37.37 -8.98
C ASN A 656 -33.60 -37.37 -8.42
N ASP A 657 -34.50 -38.12 -9.07
CA ASP A 657 -35.92 -38.22 -8.74
C ASP A 657 -36.21 -38.59 -7.27
N ASN A 658 -35.28 -39.25 -6.57
CA ASN A 658 -35.40 -39.66 -5.16
C ASN A 658 -34.59 -38.81 -4.18
N ASN A 659 -33.78 -37.88 -4.67
CA ASN A 659 -32.84 -37.10 -3.87
C ASN A 659 -32.86 -35.65 -4.36
N PHE A 660 -33.84 -34.89 -3.88
CA PHE A 660 -33.91 -33.46 -4.07
C PHE A 660 -34.46 -32.79 -2.81
N TYR A 661 -34.07 -31.55 -2.59
CA TYR A 661 -34.74 -30.68 -1.63
C TYR A 661 -35.04 -29.31 -2.24
N HIS A 662 -36.13 -28.72 -1.79
CA HIS A 662 -36.54 -27.36 -2.14
C HIS A 662 -36.84 -26.60 -0.86
N LYS A 663 -36.43 -25.33 -0.81
CA LYS A 663 -36.54 -24.44 0.33
C LYS A 663 -37.03 -23.08 -0.16
N LEU A 664 -38.21 -22.69 0.27
CA LEU A 664 -38.84 -21.41 -0.03
C LEU A 664 -38.98 -20.64 1.28
N GLY A 665 -38.46 -19.42 1.34
CA GLY A 665 -38.54 -18.60 2.54
C GLY A 665 -38.69 -17.13 2.27
N PHE A 666 -38.90 -16.38 3.35
CA PHE A 666 -38.94 -14.93 3.36
C PHE A 666 -37.73 -14.43 4.16
N ASN A 667 -37.21 -13.25 3.81
CA ASN A 667 -36.05 -12.67 4.46
C ASN A 667 -36.28 -11.19 4.75
N TYR A 668 -36.62 -10.90 6.02
CA TYR A 668 -36.69 -9.55 6.55
C TYR A 668 -35.66 -9.38 7.65
N GLN A 669 -34.74 -8.44 7.46
CA GLN A 669 -33.71 -8.13 8.46
C GLN A 669 -33.45 -6.62 8.51
N ASN A 670 -33.47 -6.08 9.73
CA ASN A 670 -33.07 -4.73 10.08
C ASN A 670 -32.08 -4.81 11.26
N GLN A 671 -31.54 -3.68 11.73
CA GLN A 671 -30.53 -3.64 12.81
C GLN A 671 -30.98 -4.34 14.10
N ASN A 672 -32.28 -4.22 14.45
CA ASN A 672 -32.81 -4.67 15.74
C ASN A 672 -33.72 -5.90 15.64
N VAL A 673 -34.18 -6.28 14.44
CA VAL A 673 -35.16 -7.35 14.22
C VAL A 673 -34.78 -8.15 12.97
N TYR A 674 -34.83 -9.47 13.07
CA TYR A 674 -34.77 -10.36 11.91
C TYR A 674 -35.93 -11.36 11.95
N PHE A 675 -36.44 -11.73 10.78
CA PHE A 675 -37.48 -12.73 10.58
C PHE A 675 -37.23 -13.38 9.23
N ARG A 676 -36.82 -14.66 9.24
CA ARG A 676 -36.32 -15.35 8.03
C ARG A 676 -36.97 -16.72 7.78
N PRO A 677 -38.30 -16.84 7.91
CA PRO A 677 -39.00 -18.12 7.90
C PRO A 677 -38.80 -18.84 6.58
N TYR A 678 -38.89 -20.16 6.59
CA TYR A 678 -38.85 -20.99 5.39
C TYR A 678 -39.66 -22.27 5.53
N ILE A 679 -40.19 -22.73 4.40
CA ILE A 679 -40.71 -24.08 4.19
C ILE A 679 -39.66 -24.82 3.38
N MET A 680 -39.28 -26.00 3.82
CA MET A 680 -38.38 -26.90 3.12
C MET A 680 -39.09 -28.24 2.90
N TYR A 681 -38.79 -28.91 1.79
CA TYR A 681 -39.13 -30.30 1.55
C TYR A 681 -37.85 -31.01 1.13
N ASP A 682 -37.49 -32.09 1.81
CA ASP A 682 -36.37 -32.97 1.46
C ASP A 682 -36.90 -34.37 1.17
N LYS A 683 -36.93 -34.74 -0.12
CA LYS A 683 -37.46 -36.05 -0.55
C LYS A 683 -36.62 -37.22 -0.05
N LYS A 684 -35.31 -37.02 0.21
CA LYS A 684 -34.44 -38.07 0.73
C LYS A 684 -34.81 -38.49 2.16
N LEU A 685 -35.31 -37.55 2.95
CA LEU A 685 -35.72 -37.74 4.34
C LEU A 685 -37.25 -37.92 4.49
N THR A 686 -38.00 -37.89 3.37
CA THR A 686 -39.46 -37.73 3.31
C THR A 686 -40.00 -36.56 4.16
N ASP A 687 -39.15 -35.61 4.55
CA ASP A 687 -39.45 -34.57 5.53
C ASP A 687 -39.88 -33.25 4.87
N THR A 688 -41.11 -32.83 5.13
CA THR A 688 -41.55 -31.44 5.00
C THR A 688 -41.27 -30.69 6.30
N LEU A 689 -40.57 -29.55 6.23
CA LEU A 689 -40.05 -28.81 7.39
C LEU A 689 -40.37 -27.31 7.27
N ILE A 690 -41.32 -26.83 8.07
CA ILE A 690 -41.69 -25.41 8.19
C ILE A 690 -40.92 -24.82 9.38
N VAL A 691 -40.08 -23.82 9.16
CA VAL A 691 -39.35 -23.11 10.20
C VAL A 691 -39.73 -21.63 10.21
N LEU A 692 -40.21 -21.16 11.35
CA LEU A 692 -40.43 -19.75 11.65
C LEU A 692 -39.34 -19.29 12.64
N ASN A 693 -38.24 -18.78 12.10
CA ASN A 693 -37.14 -18.21 12.86
C ASN A 693 -37.18 -16.68 12.80
N GLY A 694 -37.23 -16.05 13.96
CA GLY A 694 -37.14 -14.60 14.09
C GLY A 694 -36.66 -14.20 15.48
N GLY A 695 -36.13 -12.99 15.58
CA GLY A 695 -35.61 -12.50 16.83
C GLY A 695 -35.33 -11.01 16.85
N ILE A 696 -35.16 -10.51 18.06
CA ILE A 696 -34.92 -9.11 18.40
C ILE A 696 -33.54 -9.03 19.05
N LYS A 697 -32.72 -8.04 18.68
CA LYS A 697 -31.35 -7.86 19.20
C LYS A 697 -31.07 -6.40 19.50
N ASN A 698 -30.21 -6.16 20.49
CA ASN A 698 -29.63 -4.85 20.81
C ASN A 698 -30.65 -3.71 21.08
N LEU A 699 -31.81 -4.00 21.68
CA LEU A 699 -32.71 -2.93 22.14
C LEU A 699 -32.28 -2.44 23.53
N SER A 700 -32.24 -1.12 23.71
CA SER A 700 -31.96 -0.47 24.99
C SER A 700 -33.05 0.55 25.28
N PHE A 701 -33.60 0.52 26.48
CA PHE A 701 -34.65 1.39 26.96
C PHE A 701 -34.23 1.99 28.30
N ASP A 702 -34.16 3.31 28.40
CA ASP A 702 -33.98 3.97 29.70
C ASP A 702 -35.36 4.03 30.40
N ILE A 703 -35.57 3.17 31.41
CA ILE A 703 -36.84 3.09 32.18
C ILE A 703 -36.93 4.27 33.16
N LEU A 704 -35.79 4.64 33.73
CA LEU A 704 -35.59 5.78 34.64
C LEU A 704 -34.23 6.42 34.30
N PRO A 705 -33.95 7.68 34.70
CA PRO A 705 -32.70 8.38 34.36
C PRO A 705 -31.41 7.60 34.65
N GLU A 706 -31.44 6.74 35.66
CA GLU A 706 -30.30 5.94 36.12
C GLU A 706 -30.39 4.45 35.72
N ASN A 707 -31.52 3.97 35.20
CA ASN A 707 -31.80 2.55 34.92
C ASN A 707 -32.02 2.29 33.43
N SER A 708 -31.13 1.53 32.81
CA SER A 708 -31.28 1.07 31.43
C SER A 708 -31.62 -0.42 31.36
N LEU A 709 -32.76 -0.76 30.76
CA LEU A 709 -33.13 -2.12 30.36
C LEU A 709 -32.55 -2.41 28.97
N LYS A 710 -31.77 -3.48 28.86
CA LYS A 710 -31.19 -3.97 27.60
C LYS A 710 -31.75 -5.33 27.27
N VAL A 711 -32.44 -5.43 26.14
CA VAL A 711 -32.76 -6.71 25.50
C VAL A 711 -31.60 -7.04 24.58
N ASN A 712 -30.67 -7.86 25.10
CA ASN A 712 -29.46 -8.23 24.37
C ASN A 712 -29.83 -9.12 23.17
N SER A 713 -30.60 -10.18 23.42
CA SER A 713 -31.32 -10.89 22.37
C SER A 713 -32.60 -11.58 22.87
N VAL A 714 -33.56 -11.75 21.96
CA VAL A 714 -34.68 -12.67 22.06
C VAL A 714 -34.75 -13.39 20.71
N ASP A 715 -34.30 -14.63 20.66
CA ASP A 715 -34.21 -15.45 19.45
C ASP A 715 -35.25 -16.58 19.56
N SER A 716 -36.23 -16.64 18.65
CA SER A 716 -37.26 -17.69 18.63
C SER A 716 -37.24 -18.45 17.31
N THR A 717 -37.26 -19.78 17.40
CA THR A 717 -37.29 -20.69 16.25
C THR A 717 -38.37 -21.74 16.48
N TYR A 718 -39.49 -21.58 15.78
CA TYR A 718 -40.52 -22.61 15.67
C TYR A 718 -40.19 -23.50 14.47
N ARG A 719 -40.30 -24.82 14.60
CA ARG A 719 -40.08 -25.83 13.56
C ARG A 719 -41.21 -26.84 13.60
N MET A 720 -41.97 -26.96 12.52
CA MET A 720 -42.87 -28.08 12.26
C MET A 720 -42.17 -29.03 11.28
N GLN A 721 -42.14 -30.32 11.59
CA GLN A 721 -41.61 -31.37 10.72
C GLN A 721 -42.72 -32.40 10.45
N TYR A 722 -42.85 -32.83 9.21
CA TYR A 722 -43.84 -33.79 8.75
C TYR A 722 -43.17 -34.84 7.87
N ASP A 723 -43.27 -36.09 8.24
CA ASP A 723 -42.67 -37.23 7.54
C ASP A 723 -43.58 -37.70 6.38
N GLY A 724 -43.81 -36.81 5.41
CA GLY A 724 -44.62 -37.04 4.22
C GLY A 724 -44.75 -35.78 3.36
N TYR A 725 -45.61 -35.84 2.33
CA TYR A 725 -45.94 -34.65 1.54
C TYR A 725 -46.93 -33.74 2.28
N LEU A 726 -46.86 -32.43 2.05
CA LEU A 726 -47.61 -31.37 2.77
C LEU A 726 -49.15 -31.52 2.74
N PHE A 727 -49.69 -32.45 1.94
CA PHE A 727 -51.12 -32.70 1.74
C PHE A 727 -51.54 -34.19 1.90
N GLU A 728 -50.64 -35.08 2.31
CA GLU A 728 -51.00 -36.46 2.67
C GLU A 728 -51.48 -36.49 4.13
N PRO A 729 -52.65 -37.06 4.48
CA PRO A 729 -53.23 -36.94 5.82
C PRO A 729 -52.85 -38.06 6.81
N GLU A 730 -51.88 -38.93 6.49
CA GLU A 730 -51.69 -40.21 7.19
C GLU A 730 -50.75 -40.20 8.42
N LYS A 731 -50.12 -39.07 8.75
CA LYS A 731 -49.17 -38.94 9.88
C LYS A 731 -49.37 -37.67 10.71
N ASP A 732 -48.65 -37.56 11.82
CA ASP A 732 -48.66 -36.39 12.71
C ASP A 732 -47.48 -35.43 12.48
N TRP A 733 -47.74 -34.12 12.65
CA TRP A 733 -46.70 -33.09 12.62
C TRP A 733 -45.89 -33.05 13.93
N LYS A 734 -44.59 -33.33 13.85
CA LYS A 734 -43.63 -33.12 14.93
C LYS A 734 -43.31 -31.65 15.05
N THR A 735 -43.90 -30.97 16.02
CA THR A 735 -43.57 -29.57 16.32
C THR A 735 -42.44 -29.46 17.34
N SER A 736 -41.63 -28.43 17.18
CA SER A 736 -40.64 -27.99 18.17
C SER A 736 -40.53 -26.47 18.15
N ASN A 737 -40.32 -25.86 19.31
CA ASN A 737 -40.08 -24.44 19.46
C ASN A 737 -38.89 -24.24 20.40
N GLN A 738 -37.99 -23.34 20.02
CA GLN A 738 -36.89 -22.90 20.87
C GLN A 738 -36.88 -21.38 20.94
N THR A 739 -37.15 -20.84 22.12
CA THR A 739 -37.03 -19.41 22.43
C THR A 739 -35.91 -19.22 23.45
N ILE A 740 -34.89 -18.45 23.09
CA ILE A 740 -33.79 -18.03 23.97
C ILE A 740 -33.93 -16.53 24.19
N TYR A 741 -33.83 -16.07 25.44
CA TYR A 741 -33.85 -14.65 25.76
C TYR A 741 -32.74 -14.28 26.76
N ASN A 742 -32.21 -13.08 26.58
CA ASN A 742 -31.18 -12.48 27.42
C ASN A 742 -31.54 -11.00 27.63
N ILE A 743 -31.97 -10.68 28.85
CA ILE A 743 -32.45 -9.36 29.24
C ILE A 743 -31.68 -8.90 30.47
N GLY A 744 -31.02 -7.75 30.37
CA GLY A 744 -30.29 -7.11 31.46
C GLY A 744 -30.95 -5.82 31.92
N LEU A 745 -30.94 -5.55 33.23
CA LEU A 745 -31.31 -4.28 33.82
C LEU A 745 -30.09 -3.76 34.61
N SER A 746 -29.49 -2.68 34.15
CA SER A 746 -28.31 -2.08 34.78
C SER A 746 -28.58 -0.68 35.29
N ASN A 747 -28.15 -0.38 36.51
CA ASN A 747 -28.21 0.95 37.10
C ASN A 747 -26.83 1.62 37.11
N LYS A 748 -26.74 2.86 36.60
CA LYS A 748 -25.47 3.60 36.43
C LYS A 748 -24.91 4.21 37.72
N VAL A 749 -25.72 4.34 38.78
CA VAL A 749 -25.34 4.98 40.05
C VAL A 749 -24.98 3.95 41.11
N ILE A 750 -25.75 2.87 41.21
CA ILE A 750 -25.60 1.81 42.22
C ILE A 750 -24.69 0.66 41.70
N ASN A 751 -24.32 0.66 40.42
CA ASN A 751 -23.47 -0.34 39.77
C ASN A 751 -23.98 -1.80 39.89
N TYR A 752 -25.29 -2.00 40.08
CA TYR A 752 -25.89 -3.33 39.94
C TYR A 752 -26.19 -3.65 38.48
N ASN A 753 -26.07 -4.94 38.14
CA ASN A 753 -26.49 -5.49 36.85
C ASN A 753 -27.31 -6.75 37.09
N ILE A 754 -28.63 -6.60 37.04
CA ILE A 754 -29.56 -7.73 37.13
C ILE A 754 -29.67 -8.35 35.75
N SER A 755 -29.49 -9.67 35.62
CA SER A 755 -29.76 -10.36 34.36
C SER A 755 -30.79 -11.45 34.53
N ALA A 756 -31.76 -11.45 33.61
CA ALA A 756 -32.77 -12.49 33.43
C ALA A 756 -32.47 -13.18 32.09
N ASN A 757 -31.96 -14.40 32.18
CA ASN A 757 -31.61 -15.23 31.03
C ASN A 757 -32.44 -16.50 31.08
N GLY A 758 -32.81 -17.04 29.92
CA GLY A 758 -33.48 -18.32 29.90
C GLY A 758 -33.75 -18.89 28.53
N SER A 759 -34.22 -20.13 28.54
CA SER A 759 -34.56 -20.90 27.36
C SER A 759 -35.86 -21.66 27.57
N VAL A 760 -36.78 -21.51 26.63
CA VAL A 760 -37.94 -22.37 26.46
C VAL A 760 -37.64 -23.27 25.28
N TYR A 761 -37.43 -24.55 25.53
CA TYR A 761 -37.45 -25.59 24.51
C TYR A 761 -38.72 -26.41 24.68
N ASN A 762 -39.45 -26.62 23.58
CA ASN A 762 -40.62 -27.47 23.51
C ASN A 762 -40.46 -28.36 22.28
N ASN A 763 -40.73 -29.65 22.38
CA ASN A 763 -40.96 -30.52 21.22
C ASN A 763 -42.13 -31.47 21.52
N SER A 764 -42.44 -32.39 20.61
CA SER A 764 -43.55 -33.35 20.76
C SER A 764 -43.49 -34.21 22.02
N GLU A 765 -42.30 -34.37 22.63
CA GLU A 765 -42.06 -35.24 23.77
C GLU A 765 -41.65 -34.45 25.02
N ASN A 766 -40.85 -33.38 24.90
CA ASN A 766 -40.19 -32.72 26.03
C ASN A 766 -40.37 -31.20 25.99
N ARG A 767 -40.81 -30.62 27.12
CA ARG A 767 -40.82 -29.17 27.38
C ARG A 767 -39.86 -28.85 28.51
N ASN A 768 -38.75 -28.18 28.20
CA ASN A 768 -37.77 -27.69 29.17
C ASN A 768 -37.81 -26.16 29.21
N VAL A 769 -38.11 -25.60 30.37
CA VAL A 769 -38.14 -24.15 30.61
C VAL A 769 -37.15 -23.82 31.72
N VAL A 770 -36.13 -23.03 31.41
CA VAL A 770 -35.15 -22.55 32.40
C VAL A 770 -35.24 -21.03 32.49
N TYR A 771 -35.43 -20.53 33.70
CA TYR A 771 -35.27 -19.13 34.09
C TYR A 771 -34.07 -19.03 35.03
N THR A 772 -33.16 -18.09 34.78
CA THR A 772 -32.06 -17.77 35.70
C THR A 772 -32.04 -16.26 35.95
N TYR A 773 -32.15 -15.90 37.23
CA TYR A 773 -32.07 -14.53 37.72
C TYR A 773 -30.77 -14.38 38.52
N GLN A 774 -29.98 -13.34 38.23
CA GLN A 774 -28.72 -13.06 38.93
C GLN A 774 -28.69 -11.64 39.47
N LEU A 775 -28.29 -11.49 40.73
CA LEU A 775 -28.11 -10.22 41.44
C LEU A 775 -26.70 -10.20 42.10
N PRO A 776 -25.68 -9.74 41.36
CA PRO A 776 -24.35 -9.50 41.90
C PRO A 776 -24.24 -8.09 42.52
N TRP A 777 -23.62 -8.01 43.70
CA TRP A 777 -23.38 -6.78 44.45
C TRP A 777 -21.99 -6.81 45.09
N ASN A 778 -21.12 -5.89 44.67
CA ASN A 778 -19.74 -5.82 45.15
C ASN A 778 -19.50 -4.53 45.95
N TRP A 779 -18.87 -4.66 47.12
CA TRP A 779 -18.51 -3.55 48.01
C TRP A 779 -17.03 -3.63 48.36
N LYS A 780 -16.35 -2.47 48.43
CA LYS A 780 -14.91 -2.40 48.69
C LYS A 780 -14.57 -1.10 49.42
N LEU A 781 -13.93 -1.20 50.58
CA LEU A 781 -13.30 -0.10 51.32
C LEU A 781 -11.89 -0.52 51.70
N ASP A 782 -10.86 0.17 51.21
CA ASP A 782 -9.45 0.01 51.57
C ASP A 782 -9.00 -1.47 51.74
N ASN A 783 -8.98 -1.94 52.99
CA ASN A 783 -8.53 -3.27 53.39
C ASN A 783 -9.64 -4.35 53.40
N PHE A 784 -10.91 -3.98 53.21
CA PHE A 784 -12.07 -4.86 53.17
C PHE A 784 -12.72 -4.93 51.79
N SER A 785 -13.14 -6.12 51.38
CA SER A 785 -14.02 -6.30 50.23
C SER A 785 -15.08 -7.36 50.53
N LEU A 786 -16.33 -7.08 50.14
CA LEU A 786 -17.46 -7.98 50.27
C LEU A 786 -18.12 -8.12 48.90
N ASN A 787 -18.14 -9.32 48.34
CA ASN A 787 -18.92 -9.62 47.14
C ASN A 787 -20.08 -10.53 47.53
N PHE A 788 -21.30 -10.06 47.32
CA PHE A 788 -22.52 -10.84 47.40
C PHE A 788 -22.98 -11.18 45.99
N ASN A 789 -23.38 -12.43 45.77
CA ASN A 789 -24.03 -12.83 44.53
C ASN A 789 -25.19 -13.76 44.89
N TYR A 790 -26.41 -13.33 44.54
CA TYR A 790 -27.60 -14.15 44.61
C TYR A 790 -27.97 -14.64 43.21
N THR A 791 -28.23 -15.93 43.06
CA THR A 791 -28.69 -16.55 41.81
C THR A 791 -29.89 -17.42 42.11
N PHE A 792 -31.04 -17.09 41.53
CA PHE A 792 -32.23 -17.95 41.55
C PHE A 792 -32.37 -18.64 40.20
N THR A 793 -32.55 -19.96 40.22
CA THR A 793 -32.80 -20.76 39.01
C THR A 793 -34.11 -21.51 39.16
N LEU A 794 -35.01 -21.33 38.20
CA LEU A 794 -36.26 -22.08 38.10
C LEU A 794 -36.24 -22.88 36.81
N LYS A 795 -36.24 -24.21 36.92
CA LYS A 795 -36.15 -25.17 35.83
C LYS A 795 -37.36 -26.09 35.85
N ASN A 796 -38.22 -26.01 34.85
CA ASN A 796 -39.40 -26.85 34.72
C ASN A 796 -39.23 -27.77 33.50
N VAL A 797 -39.14 -29.08 33.74
CA VAL A 797 -39.00 -30.10 32.70
C VAL A 797 -40.24 -30.98 32.71
N TYR A 798 -41.00 -30.97 31.62
CA TYR A 798 -42.04 -31.96 31.34
C TYR A 798 -41.52 -32.90 30.28
N ASN A 799 -41.54 -34.21 30.56
CA ASN A 799 -41.29 -35.25 29.57
C ASN A 799 -42.55 -36.11 29.41
N TYR A 800 -43.03 -36.25 28.19
CA TYR A 800 -44.09 -37.15 27.75
C TYR A 800 -43.44 -38.35 27.06
N SER A 801 -43.61 -39.53 27.64
CA SER A 801 -43.06 -40.78 27.11
C SER A 801 -44.10 -41.90 27.27
N ASN A 802 -44.53 -42.48 26.15
CA ASN A 802 -45.42 -43.66 26.06
C ASN A 802 -46.50 -43.71 27.16
N ASN A 803 -47.50 -42.81 27.04
CA ASN A 803 -48.63 -42.65 27.98
C ASN A 803 -48.29 -42.25 29.43
N THR A 804 -47.04 -41.85 29.73
CA THR A 804 -46.69 -41.26 31.04
C THR A 804 -46.16 -39.84 30.86
N SER A 805 -46.69 -38.90 31.66
CA SER A 805 -46.11 -37.57 31.82
C SER A 805 -45.30 -37.52 33.12
N LYS A 806 -44.05 -37.07 33.02
CA LYS A 806 -43.20 -36.76 34.18
C LYS A 806 -42.89 -35.28 34.14
N GLN A 807 -43.47 -34.52 35.06
CA GLN A 807 -43.03 -33.18 35.37
C GLN A 807 -41.99 -33.27 36.49
N SER A 808 -40.81 -32.66 36.29
CA SER A 808 -39.96 -32.22 37.38
C SER A 808 -39.84 -30.70 37.34
N LEU A 809 -40.33 -30.07 38.41
CA LEU A 809 -40.08 -28.66 38.67
C LEU A 809 -38.90 -28.60 39.63
N GLY A 810 -37.72 -28.19 39.18
CA GLY A 810 -36.60 -27.83 40.03
C GLY A 810 -36.59 -26.32 40.26
N ALA A 811 -36.39 -25.90 41.50
CA ALA A 811 -36.02 -24.52 41.80
C ALA A 811 -34.82 -24.54 42.74
N SER A 812 -33.86 -23.63 42.55
CA SER A 812 -32.72 -23.48 43.44
C SER A 812 -32.34 -22.03 43.67
N ASP A 813 -32.16 -21.70 44.94
CA ASP A 813 -31.47 -20.51 45.38
C ASP A 813 -29.99 -20.81 45.54
N LYS A 814 -29.13 -19.90 45.09
CA LYS A 814 -27.71 -19.88 45.41
C LYS A 814 -27.29 -18.50 45.90
N TYR A 815 -26.99 -18.42 47.19
CA TYR A 815 -26.35 -17.28 47.85
C TYR A 815 -24.85 -17.53 47.91
N ASN A 816 -24.04 -16.53 47.54
CA ASN A 816 -22.59 -16.56 47.70
C ASN A 816 -22.11 -15.22 48.26
N VAL A 817 -21.66 -15.20 49.51
CA VAL A 817 -21.03 -14.05 50.17
C VAL A 817 -19.54 -14.34 50.31
N THR A 818 -18.69 -13.45 49.80
CA THR A 818 -17.23 -13.50 49.99
C THR A 818 -16.73 -12.20 50.62
N GLY A 819 -16.45 -12.25 51.92
CA GLY A 819 -15.72 -11.21 52.63
C GLY A 819 -14.22 -11.49 52.62
N MET A 820 -13.40 -10.45 52.41
CA MET A 820 -11.94 -10.50 52.58
C MET A 820 -11.50 -9.28 53.38
N TYR A 821 -10.59 -9.47 54.33
CA TYR A 821 -9.99 -8.41 55.13
C TYR A 821 -8.47 -8.58 55.22
N ASN A 822 -7.73 -7.52 54.92
CA ASN A 822 -6.27 -7.51 54.90
C ASN A 822 -5.72 -6.68 56.08
N ILE A 823 -4.95 -7.32 56.97
CA ILE A 823 -4.27 -6.69 58.11
C ILE A 823 -2.76 -6.93 57.96
N GLY A 824 -2.09 -6.07 57.19
CA GLY A 824 -0.65 -6.19 56.93
C GLY A 824 -0.29 -7.53 56.28
N PRO A 825 0.53 -8.40 56.93
CA PRO A 825 0.86 -9.72 56.41
C PRO A 825 -0.29 -10.73 56.49
N LEU A 826 -1.33 -10.47 57.30
CA LEU A 826 -2.45 -11.38 57.48
C LEU A 826 -3.61 -11.01 56.55
N LYS A 827 -4.17 -11.99 55.88
CA LYS A 827 -5.36 -11.89 55.05
C LYS A 827 -6.37 -12.94 55.51
N THR A 828 -7.50 -12.47 56.02
CA THR A 828 -8.62 -13.33 56.38
C THR A 828 -9.68 -13.25 55.28
N SER A 829 -10.29 -14.39 54.95
CA SER A 829 -11.50 -14.39 54.13
C SER A 829 -12.56 -15.30 54.72
N LEU A 830 -13.81 -14.88 54.55
CA LEU A 830 -14.99 -15.63 54.91
C LEU A 830 -15.83 -15.78 53.65
N SER A 831 -15.94 -17.02 53.17
CA SER A 831 -16.80 -17.40 52.05
C SER A 831 -17.98 -18.17 52.60
N TRP A 832 -19.18 -17.76 52.27
CA TRP A 832 -20.42 -18.46 52.62
C TRP A 832 -21.19 -18.74 51.34
N GLU A 833 -21.33 -20.02 51.00
CA GLU A 833 -22.13 -20.50 49.87
C GLU A 833 -23.31 -21.30 50.40
N GLN A 834 -24.53 -20.78 50.24
CA GLN A 834 -25.76 -21.53 50.48
C GLN A 834 -26.46 -21.82 49.17
N VAL A 835 -26.60 -23.09 48.83
CA VAL A 835 -27.47 -23.62 47.78
C VAL A 835 -28.64 -24.36 48.43
N TYR A 836 -29.86 -23.91 48.14
CA TYR A 836 -31.10 -24.52 48.60
C TYR A 836 -31.93 -24.93 47.39
N ASN A 837 -32.20 -26.22 47.23
CA ASN A 837 -33.02 -26.77 46.16
C ASN A 837 -34.42 -27.08 46.73
N TYR A 838 -35.46 -26.55 46.11
CA TYR A 838 -36.81 -26.64 46.65
C TYR A 838 -37.56 -27.92 46.24
N LEU A 839 -37.23 -28.53 45.09
CA LEU A 839 -38.00 -29.62 44.47
C LEU A 839 -37.18 -30.49 43.49
N ASP A 840 -37.46 -31.80 43.46
CA ASP A 840 -37.31 -32.81 42.38
C ASP A 840 -36.09 -32.83 41.41
N GLU A 841 -34.92 -32.31 41.77
CA GLU A 841 -33.65 -32.68 41.10
C GLU A 841 -32.86 -33.75 41.89
N PRO A 842 -32.86 -35.04 41.48
CA PRO A 842 -32.26 -36.14 42.24
C PRO A 842 -30.72 -36.16 42.27
N THR A 843 -30.06 -35.13 41.74
CA THR A 843 -28.59 -35.01 41.65
C THR A 843 -28.03 -33.77 42.35
N SER A 844 -28.88 -32.83 42.77
CA SER A 844 -28.48 -31.63 43.50
C SER A 844 -28.72 -31.82 44.99
N THR A 845 -27.64 -31.95 45.77
CA THR A 845 -27.73 -31.88 47.24
C THR A 845 -27.70 -30.43 47.67
N ASP A 846 -28.55 -30.07 48.64
CA ASP A 846 -28.42 -28.79 49.33
C ASP A 846 -27.03 -28.67 49.96
N ARG A 847 -26.49 -27.45 49.96
CA ARG A 847 -25.15 -27.16 50.47
C ARG A 847 -25.19 -25.86 51.23
N ASN A 848 -24.74 -25.83 52.48
CA ASN A 848 -24.56 -24.59 53.21
C ASN A 848 -23.14 -24.58 53.76
N LEU A 849 -22.22 -24.06 52.96
CA LEU A 849 -20.79 -24.14 53.17
C LEU A 849 -20.28 -22.82 53.72
N LEU A 850 -19.92 -22.81 55.00
CA LEU A 850 -19.17 -21.72 55.60
C LEU A 850 -17.68 -22.05 55.58
N LYS A 851 -16.92 -21.35 54.74
CA LYS A 851 -15.48 -21.49 54.56
C LYS A 851 -14.75 -20.26 55.11
N PHE A 852 -14.06 -20.43 56.22
CA PHE A 852 -13.10 -19.46 56.74
C PHE A 852 -11.70 -19.78 56.21
N THR A 853 -10.96 -18.79 55.71
CA THR A 853 -9.57 -18.93 55.29
C THR A 853 -8.71 -17.89 56.02
N LEU A 854 -7.62 -18.34 56.61
CA LEU A 854 -6.57 -17.50 57.19
C LEU A 854 -5.30 -17.69 56.34
N GLU A 855 -4.79 -16.60 55.78
CA GLU A 855 -3.60 -16.55 54.94
C GLU A 855 -2.58 -15.61 55.60
N ALA A 856 -1.42 -16.11 55.99
CA ALA A 856 -0.31 -15.34 56.55
C ALA A 856 0.83 -15.27 55.53
N ASN A 857 1.09 -14.08 55.02
CA ASN A 857 2.08 -13.79 54.00
C ASN A 857 3.29 -13.06 54.60
N SER A 858 4.46 -13.69 54.56
CA SER A 858 5.75 -13.06 54.76
C SER A 858 6.44 -12.83 53.41
N SER A 859 7.68 -12.33 53.40
CA SER A 859 8.45 -12.15 52.16
C SER A 859 8.73 -13.47 51.43
N ASN A 860 8.90 -14.58 52.17
CA ASN A 860 9.39 -15.86 51.63
C ASN A 860 8.46 -17.05 51.91
N LEU A 861 7.41 -16.88 52.74
CA LEU A 861 6.52 -17.94 53.19
C LEU A 861 5.07 -17.43 53.25
N THR A 862 4.17 -18.14 52.57
CA THR A 862 2.71 -18.02 52.68
C THR A 862 2.17 -19.25 53.41
N LEU A 863 1.57 -19.06 54.58
CA LEU A 863 0.81 -20.10 55.27
C LEU A 863 -0.69 -19.83 55.05
N SER A 864 -1.40 -20.72 54.37
CA SER A 864 -2.85 -20.64 54.21
C SER A 864 -3.52 -21.85 54.85
N THR A 865 -4.46 -21.61 55.75
CA THR A 865 -5.34 -22.65 56.29
C THR A 865 -6.79 -22.26 56.00
N SER A 866 -7.60 -23.22 55.56
CA SER A 866 -9.04 -22.99 55.41
C SER A 866 -9.84 -24.09 56.07
N ARG A 867 -10.83 -23.67 56.86
CA ARG A 867 -11.81 -24.53 57.53
C ARG A 867 -13.15 -24.35 56.85
N SER A 868 -13.74 -25.46 56.42
CA SER A 868 -15.03 -25.45 55.74
C SER A 868 -16.03 -26.29 56.54
N ILE A 869 -17.20 -25.73 56.83
CA ILE A 869 -18.26 -26.38 57.60
C ILE A 869 -19.49 -26.53 56.69
N ASP A 870 -19.98 -27.76 56.53
CA ASP A 870 -21.27 -28.05 55.92
C ASP A 870 -22.34 -27.96 57.02
N LEU A 871 -23.01 -26.80 57.08
CA LEU A 871 -24.02 -26.47 58.07
C LEU A 871 -25.32 -27.29 57.91
N ILE A 872 -25.53 -27.97 56.77
CA ILE A 872 -26.70 -28.85 56.55
C ILE A 872 -26.40 -30.25 57.08
N LYS A 873 -25.23 -30.80 56.75
CA LYS A 873 -24.80 -32.12 57.25
C LYS A 873 -24.31 -32.07 58.70
N ASN A 874 -24.28 -30.89 59.30
CA ASN A 874 -23.65 -30.57 60.59
C ASN A 874 -22.25 -31.20 60.71
N ASN A 875 -21.48 -31.14 59.62
CA ASN A 875 -20.20 -31.81 59.51
C ASN A 875 -19.11 -30.84 59.04
N GLN A 876 -17.96 -30.93 59.67
CA GLN A 876 -16.78 -30.21 59.25
C GLN A 876 -16.17 -30.93 58.04
N LEU A 877 -16.11 -30.24 56.90
CA LEU A 877 -15.36 -30.73 55.75
C LEU A 877 -13.85 -30.75 56.07
N PRO A 878 -13.05 -31.54 55.35
CA PRO A 878 -11.61 -31.59 55.58
C PRO A 878 -10.96 -30.19 55.51
N ASP A 879 -10.26 -29.80 56.59
CA ASP A 879 -9.57 -28.51 56.65
C ASP A 879 -8.41 -28.53 55.64
N THR A 880 -8.29 -27.51 54.78
CA THR A 880 -7.19 -27.43 53.81
C THR A 880 -6.00 -26.70 54.43
N LEU A 881 -4.83 -27.32 54.45
CA LEU A 881 -3.58 -26.65 54.81
C LEU A 881 -2.72 -26.50 53.56
N THR A 882 -2.37 -25.28 53.21
CA THR A 882 -1.47 -24.95 52.10
C THR A 882 -0.31 -24.10 52.62
N VAL A 883 0.88 -24.68 52.67
CA VAL A 883 2.15 -23.96 52.87
C VAL A 883 2.72 -23.65 51.50
N LYS A 884 3.16 -22.42 51.24
CA LYS A 884 3.99 -22.07 50.09
C LYS A 884 5.27 -21.38 50.58
N TYR A 885 6.40 -21.80 50.03
CA TYR A 885 7.71 -21.23 50.28
C TYR A 885 8.25 -20.66 48.97
N ASN A 886 9.00 -19.57 49.02
CA ASN A 886 9.67 -18.97 47.87
C ASN A 886 10.81 -18.06 48.35
N GLN A 887 12.07 -18.48 48.19
CA GLN A 887 13.25 -17.71 48.56
C GLN A 887 14.22 -17.59 47.38
N THR A 888 14.68 -16.37 47.14
CA THR A 888 15.78 -16.11 46.20
C THR A 888 17.13 -16.17 46.94
N ILE A 889 18.03 -17.02 46.47
CA ILE A 889 19.39 -17.26 46.96
C ILE A 889 20.34 -17.05 45.77
N GLY A 890 20.91 -15.85 45.66
CA GLY A 890 21.67 -15.44 44.47
C GLY A 890 20.80 -15.54 43.21
N ASP A 891 21.28 -16.28 42.23
CA ASP A 891 20.60 -16.53 40.95
C ASP A 891 19.54 -17.66 40.98
N PHE A 892 19.32 -18.31 42.13
CA PHE A 892 18.30 -19.33 42.28
C PHE A 892 17.10 -18.79 43.06
N ASN A 893 15.89 -18.93 42.53
CA ASN A 893 14.65 -18.78 43.26
C ASN A 893 14.08 -20.17 43.57
N ILE A 894 14.21 -20.60 44.82
CA ILE A 894 13.77 -21.91 45.30
C ILE A 894 12.43 -21.72 45.98
N GLY A 895 11.40 -22.35 45.43
CA GLY A 895 10.05 -22.35 45.97
C GLY A 895 9.54 -23.76 46.22
N GLY A 896 8.35 -23.81 46.81
CA GLY A 896 7.62 -25.05 46.99
C GLY A 896 6.21 -24.78 47.49
N SER A 897 5.33 -25.75 47.35
CA SER A 897 4.05 -25.74 48.03
C SER A 897 3.65 -27.13 48.47
N LEU A 898 3.27 -27.25 49.75
CA LEU A 898 2.62 -28.41 50.34
C LEU A 898 1.14 -28.06 50.51
N SER A 899 0.24 -28.82 49.88
CA SER A 899 -1.21 -28.63 50.05
C SER A 899 -1.89 -29.96 50.38
N THR A 900 -2.39 -30.08 51.60
CA THR A 900 -3.08 -31.26 52.10
C THR A 900 -4.46 -30.90 52.67
N THR A 901 -5.27 -31.92 52.91
CA THR A 901 -6.52 -31.79 53.66
C THR A 901 -6.44 -32.60 54.94
N TYR A 902 -7.12 -32.18 56.00
CA TYR A 902 -7.23 -32.93 57.25
C TYR A 902 -8.70 -33.24 57.52
N ASP A 903 -9.08 -34.51 57.39
CA ASP A 903 -10.43 -34.98 57.71
C ASP A 903 -10.58 -35.05 59.23
N ASN A 904 -11.28 -34.06 59.78
CA ASN A 904 -11.54 -33.93 61.21
C ASN A 904 -12.43 -35.06 61.77
N THR A 905 -13.24 -35.72 60.93
CA THR A 905 -14.11 -36.83 61.36
C THR A 905 -13.37 -38.15 61.45
N LEU A 906 -12.60 -38.48 60.40
CA LEU A 906 -11.78 -39.69 60.35
C LEU A 906 -10.47 -39.54 61.12
N ARG A 907 -10.14 -38.31 61.56
CA ARG A 907 -8.85 -37.89 62.15
C ARG A 907 -7.66 -38.29 61.26
N LYS A 908 -7.87 -38.27 59.94
CA LYS A 908 -6.90 -38.70 58.93
C LYS A 908 -6.48 -37.52 58.08
N LEU A 909 -5.18 -37.45 57.80
CA LEU A 909 -4.69 -36.62 56.73
C LEU A 909 -5.18 -37.20 55.38
N GLY A 910 -5.55 -36.31 54.46
CA GLY A 910 -5.83 -36.63 53.07
C GLY A 910 -4.56 -36.68 52.24
N ASN A 911 -4.73 -36.55 50.94
CA ASN A 911 -3.61 -36.56 49.99
C ASN A 911 -2.78 -35.27 50.13
N GLU A 912 -1.49 -35.40 50.42
CA GLU A 912 -0.55 -34.29 50.43
C GLU A 912 -0.03 -34.04 49.01
N ASN A 913 -0.41 -32.92 48.42
CA ASN A 913 0.10 -32.49 47.12
C ASN A 913 1.34 -31.65 47.36
N ILE A 914 2.50 -32.18 47.00
CA ILE A 914 3.80 -31.50 47.16
C ILE A 914 4.28 -31.03 45.79
N THR A 915 4.66 -29.76 45.73
CA THR A 915 5.39 -29.16 44.61
C THR A 915 6.70 -28.60 45.15
N LEU A 916 7.82 -28.95 44.53
CA LEU A 916 9.14 -28.36 44.80
C LEU A 916 9.58 -27.65 43.52
N GLU A 917 9.84 -26.34 43.58
CA GLU A 917 10.24 -25.53 42.43
C GLU A 917 11.65 -24.96 42.63
N MET A 918 12.47 -25.02 41.59
CA MET A 918 13.77 -24.35 41.52
C MET A 918 13.83 -23.58 40.21
N ARG A 919 14.11 -22.28 40.27
CA ARG A 919 14.22 -21.42 39.11
C ARG A 919 15.57 -20.70 39.09
N TYR A 920 16.41 -21.01 38.11
CA TYR A 920 17.69 -20.33 37.91
C TYR A 920 17.51 -19.16 36.93
N THR A 921 17.63 -17.92 37.43
CA THR A 921 17.30 -16.71 36.68
C THR A 921 18.19 -16.45 35.45
N PRO A 922 19.53 -16.62 35.48
CA PRO A 922 20.40 -16.30 34.32
C PRO A 922 20.11 -17.10 33.06
N PHE A 923 19.68 -18.37 33.19
CA PHE A 923 19.31 -19.21 32.05
C PHE A 923 17.79 -19.36 31.86
N SER A 924 16.97 -18.65 32.63
CA SER A 924 15.50 -18.83 32.62
C SER A 924 15.06 -20.30 32.74
N LEU A 925 15.81 -21.07 33.54
CA LEU A 925 15.51 -22.48 33.83
C LEU A 925 14.55 -22.53 35.02
N ARG A 926 13.48 -23.31 34.92
CA ARG A 926 12.51 -23.62 35.98
C ARG A 926 12.28 -25.12 35.99
N TYR A 927 12.70 -25.78 37.06
CA TYR A 927 12.35 -27.16 37.36
C TYR A 927 11.28 -27.18 38.45
N ALA A 928 10.18 -27.90 38.26
CA ALA A 928 9.17 -28.13 39.27
C ALA A 928 8.83 -29.62 39.35
N LEU A 929 9.06 -30.22 40.53
CA LEU A 929 8.70 -31.60 40.84
C LEU A 929 7.38 -31.60 41.62
N GLN A 930 6.36 -32.26 41.08
CA GLN A 930 5.05 -32.42 41.70
C GLN A 930 4.80 -33.90 42.01
N PHE A 931 4.32 -34.21 43.21
CA PHE A 931 3.91 -35.56 43.59
C PHE A 931 2.83 -35.52 44.66
N ILE A 932 2.13 -36.64 44.83
CA ILE A 932 1.03 -36.78 45.79
C ILE A 932 1.37 -37.90 46.76
N ILE A 933 1.62 -37.57 48.03
CA ILE A 933 1.70 -38.57 49.10
C ILE A 933 0.27 -38.94 49.47
N ARG A 934 -0.06 -40.23 49.42
CA ARG A 934 -1.31 -40.78 49.92
C ARG A 934 -1.02 -41.55 51.21
N PRO A 935 -1.54 -41.14 52.38
CA PRO A 935 -1.24 -41.80 53.64
C PRO A 935 -1.53 -43.32 53.59
N GLY A 936 -0.50 -44.12 53.86
CA GLY A 936 -0.57 -45.58 53.84
C GLY A 936 -0.37 -46.26 52.47
N MET A 937 -0.10 -45.51 51.40
CA MET A 937 0.33 -46.04 50.10
C MET A 937 1.77 -45.65 49.81
N SER A 938 2.44 -46.38 48.92
CA SER A 938 3.66 -45.88 48.27
C SER A 938 3.36 -44.60 47.49
N LEU A 939 4.34 -43.69 47.44
CA LEU A 939 4.43 -42.74 46.34
C LEU A 939 4.53 -43.54 45.05
N ASP A 940 3.67 -43.27 44.07
CA ASP A 940 3.59 -44.05 42.81
C ASP A 940 3.69 -43.20 41.54
N ASN A 941 3.52 -41.87 41.64
CA ASN A 941 3.51 -40.96 40.49
C ASN A 941 4.21 -39.64 40.83
N TYR A 942 5.15 -39.24 39.97
CA TYR A 942 5.88 -37.98 40.00
C TYR A 942 5.68 -37.26 38.66
N VAL A 943 5.54 -35.94 38.70
CA VAL A 943 5.43 -35.09 37.51
C VAL A 943 6.51 -34.02 37.56
N HIS A 944 7.44 -34.07 36.62
CA HIS A 944 8.54 -33.12 36.52
C HIS A 944 8.24 -32.15 35.39
N VAL A 945 8.15 -30.86 35.69
CA VAL A 945 7.95 -29.79 34.72
C VAL A 945 9.25 -29.02 34.60
N ILE A 946 9.83 -28.96 33.40
CA ILE A 946 11.12 -28.34 33.12
C ILE A 946 10.92 -27.30 32.03
N ASN A 947 11.06 -26.02 32.36
CA ASN A 947 11.01 -24.93 31.40
C ASN A 947 12.42 -24.32 31.29
N TYR A 948 12.96 -24.17 30.09
CA TYR A 948 14.25 -23.54 29.81
C TYR A 948 14.07 -22.51 28.71
N GLY A 949 13.95 -21.24 29.07
CA GLY A 949 13.53 -20.18 28.13
C GLY A 949 12.18 -20.52 27.48
N ASN A 950 12.21 -20.82 26.17
CA ASN A 950 11.03 -21.18 25.37
C ASN A 950 10.81 -22.71 25.22
N LEU A 951 11.70 -23.55 25.76
CA LEU A 951 11.54 -25.01 25.80
C LEU A 951 10.79 -25.41 27.07
N ASN A 952 9.72 -26.20 26.94
CA ASN A 952 8.96 -26.76 28.06
C ASN A 952 8.90 -28.29 27.92
N ALA A 953 9.20 -29.01 28.99
CA ALA A 953 9.10 -30.46 29.07
C ALA A 953 8.30 -30.88 30.31
N THR A 954 7.40 -31.86 30.16
CA THR A 954 6.65 -32.47 31.26
C THR A 954 6.89 -33.98 31.23
N ILE A 955 7.49 -34.51 32.29
CA ILE A 955 7.79 -35.92 32.49
C ILE A 955 6.81 -36.47 33.52
N TYR A 956 6.00 -37.45 33.15
CA TYR A 956 5.16 -38.24 34.05
C TYR A 956 5.90 -39.54 34.36
N GLN A 957 6.44 -39.65 35.57
CA GLN A 957 7.17 -40.82 36.05
C GLN A 957 6.29 -41.64 37.01
N GLN A 958 6.36 -42.97 36.90
CA GLN A 958 5.96 -43.91 37.95
C GLN A 958 7.22 -44.51 38.58
N ASN A 959 7.10 -45.17 39.74
CA ASN A 959 8.24 -45.63 40.55
C ASN A 959 9.38 -46.28 39.75
N ASP A 960 9.02 -47.19 38.85
CA ASP A 960 9.98 -48.03 38.13
C ASP A 960 10.24 -47.59 36.67
N TYR A 961 9.46 -46.63 36.15
CA TYR A 961 9.56 -46.23 34.73
C TYR A 961 8.92 -44.87 34.45
N ILE A 962 9.42 -44.18 33.42
CA ILE A 962 8.75 -43.00 32.87
C ILE A 962 7.55 -43.48 32.05
N LYS A 963 6.37 -42.93 32.31
CA LYS A 963 5.13 -43.23 31.59
C LYS A 963 4.94 -42.33 30.38
N ASN A 964 5.22 -41.04 30.50
CA ASN A 964 5.05 -40.08 29.40
C ASN A 964 6.08 -38.95 29.50
N ILE A 965 6.65 -38.49 28.38
CA ILE A 965 7.39 -37.22 28.29
C ILE A 965 6.80 -36.41 27.15
N VAL A 966 6.32 -35.19 27.45
CA VAL A 966 5.93 -34.21 26.44
C VAL A 966 6.89 -33.03 26.52
N ALA A 967 7.79 -32.91 25.55
CA ALA A 967 8.71 -31.78 25.42
C ALA A 967 8.42 -30.99 24.13
N SER A 968 8.41 -29.66 24.21
CA SER A 968 8.24 -28.80 23.04
C SER A 968 8.75 -27.39 23.26
N GLY A 969 9.20 -26.73 22.20
CA GLY A 969 9.51 -25.30 22.20
C GLY A 969 10.37 -24.88 21.03
N SER A 970 10.92 -23.68 21.10
CA SER A 970 11.81 -23.12 20.09
C SER A 970 13.03 -22.43 20.71
N PHE A 971 14.11 -22.34 19.95
CA PHE A 971 15.32 -21.61 20.32
C PHE A 971 16.05 -21.15 19.05
N ASN A 972 16.88 -20.11 19.18
CA ASN A 972 17.71 -19.67 18.06
C ASN A 972 19.00 -20.49 18.06
N LEU A 973 19.32 -21.12 16.93
CA LEU A 973 20.55 -21.85 16.70
C LEU A 973 21.27 -21.21 15.51
N PHE A 974 22.31 -20.42 15.80
CA PHE A 974 22.91 -19.49 14.83
C PHE A 974 21.81 -18.57 14.24
N ASP A 975 21.69 -18.51 12.91
CA ASP A 975 20.66 -17.74 12.20
C ASP A 975 19.30 -18.46 12.05
N TYR A 976 19.17 -19.70 12.53
CA TYR A 976 17.96 -20.50 12.36
C TYR A 976 17.08 -20.45 13.60
N THR A 977 15.76 -20.35 13.39
CA THR A 977 14.79 -20.69 14.44
C THR A 977 14.66 -22.21 14.48
N ALA A 978 15.23 -22.84 15.49
CA ALA A 978 15.05 -24.25 15.77
C ALA A 978 13.75 -24.47 16.55
N MET A 979 12.96 -25.48 16.17
CA MET A 979 11.78 -25.93 16.88
C MET A 979 11.94 -27.41 17.20
N LEU A 980 11.71 -27.77 18.46
CA LEU A 980 11.77 -29.14 18.95
C LEU A 980 10.40 -29.56 19.47
N ARG A 981 9.99 -30.77 19.14
CA ARG A 981 8.88 -31.49 19.77
C ARG A 981 9.32 -32.93 20.00
N ALA A 982 9.11 -33.45 21.20
CA ALA A 982 9.34 -34.84 21.54
C ALA A 982 8.18 -35.33 22.39
N ASN A 983 7.58 -36.44 21.97
CA ASN A 983 6.62 -37.19 22.74
C ASN A 983 7.18 -38.59 22.99
N TYR A 984 7.10 -39.05 24.22
CA TYR A 984 7.46 -40.40 24.65
C TYR A 984 6.28 -40.95 25.42
N ASN A 985 5.81 -42.15 25.12
CA ASN A 985 4.73 -42.79 25.88
C ASN A 985 5.05 -44.26 26.11
N LYS A 986 4.85 -44.75 27.34
CA LYS A 986 5.06 -46.15 27.71
C LYS A 986 3.89 -46.60 28.58
N THR A 987 3.13 -47.57 28.10
CA THR A 987 1.85 -47.96 28.72
C THR A 987 2.01 -48.84 29.97
N SER A 988 3.11 -49.59 30.09
CA SER A 988 3.49 -50.38 31.26
C SER A 988 5.01 -50.52 31.36
N LYS A 989 5.53 -51.07 32.48
CA LYS A 989 6.97 -51.32 32.69
C LYS A 989 7.60 -52.19 31.59
N GLU A 990 6.84 -53.14 31.02
CA GLU A 990 7.30 -54.11 30.02
C GLU A 990 6.97 -53.71 28.57
N ALA A 991 6.01 -52.81 28.36
CA ALA A 991 5.63 -52.35 27.03
C ALA A 991 6.78 -51.66 26.29
N THR A 992 6.86 -51.84 24.97
CA THR A 992 7.74 -51.01 24.13
C THR A 992 7.27 -49.56 24.17
N PRO A 993 8.16 -48.58 24.40
CA PRO A 993 7.79 -47.18 24.40
C PRO A 993 7.56 -46.68 22.98
N THR A 994 6.56 -45.83 22.78
CA THR A 994 6.41 -45.06 21.55
C THR A 994 7.10 -43.71 21.65
N TRP A 995 7.90 -43.37 20.64
CA TRP A 995 8.62 -42.12 20.49
C TRP A 995 8.09 -41.39 19.24
N ASN A 996 7.80 -40.11 19.38
CA ASN A 996 7.55 -39.20 18.27
C ASN A 996 8.38 -37.93 18.47
N PHE A 997 9.51 -37.85 17.78
CA PHE A 997 10.42 -36.71 17.79
C PHE A 997 10.29 -35.94 16.48
N THR A 998 10.31 -34.61 16.57
CA THR A 998 10.39 -33.69 15.43
C THR A 998 11.31 -32.54 15.79
N TYR A 999 12.34 -32.33 14.98
CA TYR A 999 13.25 -31.22 15.05
C TYR A 999 13.21 -30.48 13.72
N ALA A 1000 12.86 -29.20 13.73
CA ALA A 1000 12.82 -28.35 12.56
C ALA A 1000 13.77 -27.16 12.73
N MET A 1001 14.40 -26.71 11.66
CA MET A 1001 15.20 -25.48 11.61
C MET A 1001 14.71 -24.64 10.43
N GLU A 1002 14.41 -23.37 10.66
CA GLU A 1002 13.86 -22.48 9.64
C GLU A 1002 14.56 -21.12 9.62
N LYS A 1003 14.88 -20.64 8.40
CA LYS A 1003 15.54 -19.35 8.13
C LYS A 1003 15.08 -18.80 6.77
N LYS A 1004 14.07 -17.93 6.77
CA LYS A 1004 13.47 -17.25 5.59
C LYS A 1004 13.06 -18.16 4.41
N ASN A 1005 14.06 -18.64 3.67
CA ASN A 1005 13.97 -19.41 2.43
C ASN A 1005 14.49 -20.84 2.58
N GLU A 1006 15.02 -21.20 3.74
CA GLU A 1006 15.58 -22.51 4.07
C GLU A 1006 14.79 -23.14 5.22
N LYS A 1007 14.44 -24.42 5.06
CA LYS A 1007 13.77 -25.21 6.10
C LYS A 1007 14.30 -26.64 6.09
N TYR A 1008 14.65 -27.15 7.26
CA TYR A 1008 15.02 -28.54 7.50
C TYR A 1008 14.05 -29.13 8.53
N VAL A 1009 13.60 -30.37 8.33
CA VAL A 1009 12.79 -31.10 9.33
C VAL A 1009 13.30 -32.53 9.42
N LEU A 1010 13.71 -32.95 10.61
CA LEU A 1010 13.99 -34.33 10.95
C LEU A 1010 12.89 -34.82 11.90
N SER A 1011 12.22 -35.92 11.58
CA SER A 1011 11.25 -36.57 12.46
C SER A 1011 11.57 -38.06 12.61
N TYR A 1012 11.19 -38.62 13.75
CA TYR A 1012 11.28 -40.04 14.04
C TYR A 1012 10.01 -40.46 14.77
N ASN A 1013 9.32 -41.48 14.26
CA ASN A 1013 8.05 -41.96 14.82
C ASN A 1013 8.02 -43.48 14.88
N THR A 1014 7.82 -44.04 16.08
CA THR A 1014 7.73 -45.49 16.30
C THR A 1014 6.32 -46.06 16.27
N ASP A 1015 5.27 -45.24 16.09
CA ASP A 1015 3.91 -45.76 15.94
C ASP A 1015 3.81 -46.64 14.68
N ASN A 1016 3.58 -47.94 14.90
CA ASN A 1016 3.36 -49.03 13.94
C ASN A 1016 4.46 -49.31 12.87
N LYS A 1017 5.39 -48.39 12.57
CA LYS A 1017 6.36 -48.56 11.47
C LYS A 1017 7.81 -48.13 11.73
N ASN A 1018 8.14 -47.51 12.88
CA ASN A 1018 9.51 -47.04 13.18
C ASN A 1018 10.13 -46.12 12.12
N THR A 1019 9.38 -45.21 11.51
CA THR A 1019 9.88 -44.40 10.39
C THR A 1019 10.71 -43.20 10.81
N TYR A 1020 11.79 -42.94 10.07
CA TYR A 1020 12.50 -41.66 10.05
C TYR A 1020 12.00 -40.84 8.87
N LYS A 1021 11.75 -39.56 9.07
CA LYS A 1021 11.38 -38.61 8.02
C LYS A 1021 12.35 -37.44 7.97
N LEU A 1022 12.86 -37.13 6.80
CA LEU A 1022 13.79 -36.03 6.55
C LEU A 1022 13.21 -35.14 5.45
N GLU A 1023 12.87 -33.90 5.76
CA GLU A 1023 12.47 -32.87 4.80
C GLU A 1023 13.52 -31.77 4.72
N MET A 1024 13.77 -31.26 3.51
CA MET A 1024 14.58 -30.08 3.23
C MET A 1024 13.88 -29.25 2.15
N ASP A 1025 13.77 -27.93 2.36
CA ASP A 1025 13.31 -26.95 1.36
C ASP A 1025 14.34 -25.82 1.33
N LEU A 1026 15.08 -25.72 0.22
CA LEU A 1026 16.28 -24.89 0.06
C LEU A 1026 16.09 -23.94 -1.13
N LYS A 1027 15.53 -22.76 -0.89
CA LYS A 1027 15.19 -21.77 -1.94
C LYS A 1027 16.24 -20.69 -2.18
N ASN A 1028 17.43 -20.85 -1.60
CA ASN A 1028 18.59 -19.97 -1.77
C ASN A 1028 19.75 -20.64 -2.52
N LEU A 1029 19.69 -21.96 -2.73
CA LEU A 1029 20.63 -22.69 -3.58
C LEU A 1029 20.16 -22.57 -5.04
N ASP A 1030 21.09 -22.57 -5.99
CA ASP A 1030 20.78 -22.76 -7.42
C ASP A 1030 21.43 -24.08 -7.90
N PRO A 1031 20.64 -25.14 -8.17
CA PRO A 1031 19.18 -25.16 -8.17
C PRO A 1031 18.55 -25.07 -6.78
N ASN A 1032 17.33 -24.53 -6.71
CA ASN A 1032 16.50 -24.66 -5.52
C ASN A 1032 16.22 -26.14 -5.30
N ILE A 1033 16.37 -26.68 -4.09
CA ILE A 1033 16.21 -28.11 -3.81
C ILE A 1033 15.10 -28.32 -2.79
N LYS A 1034 14.18 -29.25 -3.09
CA LYS A 1034 13.27 -29.84 -2.12
C LYS A 1034 13.47 -31.34 -2.06
N LEU A 1035 13.63 -31.86 -0.86
CA LEU A 1035 13.83 -33.28 -0.58
C LEU A 1035 12.88 -33.69 0.54
N SER A 1036 12.18 -34.82 0.41
CA SER A 1036 11.38 -35.43 1.47
C SER A 1036 11.56 -36.95 1.42
N VAL A 1037 12.25 -37.50 2.41
CA VAL A 1037 12.56 -38.93 2.51
C VAL A 1037 11.87 -39.50 3.75
N THR A 1038 11.15 -40.61 3.60
CA THR A 1038 10.64 -41.42 4.70
C THR A 1038 11.30 -42.80 4.62
N PHE A 1039 12.16 -43.11 5.59
CA PHE A 1039 12.90 -44.36 5.68
C PHE A 1039 12.33 -45.25 6.79
N ASN A 1040 12.13 -46.53 6.49
CA ASN A 1040 11.69 -47.56 7.41
C ASN A 1040 12.87 -48.51 7.74
N PRO A 1041 13.57 -48.35 8.87
CA PRO A 1041 14.65 -49.24 9.33
C PRO A 1041 14.20 -50.69 9.53
N SER A 1042 12.94 -50.94 9.85
CA SER A 1042 12.42 -52.30 10.10
C SER A 1042 12.41 -53.15 8.83
N THR A 1043 12.21 -52.50 7.68
CA THR A 1043 12.23 -53.13 6.35
C THR A 1043 13.46 -52.76 5.52
N MET A 1044 14.39 -51.97 6.09
CA MET A 1044 15.55 -51.37 5.39
C MET A 1044 15.18 -50.71 4.05
N SER A 1045 14.03 -50.06 3.98
CA SER A 1045 13.49 -49.51 2.73
C SER A 1045 12.94 -48.09 2.87
N PHE A 1046 12.89 -47.35 1.76
CA PHE A 1046 12.25 -46.03 1.70
C PHE A 1046 10.75 -46.19 1.47
N ASP A 1047 9.91 -45.86 2.46
CA ASP A 1047 8.45 -45.84 2.30
C ASP A 1047 8.03 -44.74 1.30
N TYR A 1048 8.75 -43.62 1.28
CA TYR A 1048 8.53 -42.48 0.38
C TYR A 1048 9.85 -41.74 0.12
N PHE A 1049 10.04 -41.28 -1.11
CA PHE A 1049 11.14 -40.38 -1.49
C PHE A 1049 10.61 -39.38 -2.52
N SER A 1050 10.68 -38.09 -2.20
CA SER A 1050 10.37 -37.02 -3.14
C SER A 1050 11.59 -36.12 -3.27
N PHE A 1051 12.00 -35.87 -4.50
CA PHE A 1051 13.05 -34.93 -4.81
C PHE A 1051 12.58 -34.02 -5.94
N ASN A 1052 12.71 -32.71 -5.73
CA ASN A 1052 12.45 -31.69 -6.72
C ASN A 1052 13.64 -30.75 -6.75
N PHE A 1053 14.09 -30.38 -7.94
CA PHE A 1053 15.02 -29.28 -8.11
C PHE A 1053 14.51 -28.29 -9.15
N ASP A 1054 14.65 -27.00 -8.86
CA ASP A 1054 14.22 -25.89 -9.71
C ASP A 1054 15.42 -24.98 -10.00
N LYS A 1055 16.04 -25.20 -11.17
CA LYS A 1055 17.25 -24.52 -11.63
C LYS A 1055 16.92 -23.33 -12.52
N SER A 1056 17.62 -22.20 -12.32
CA SER A 1056 17.61 -21.13 -13.31
C SER A 1056 18.58 -21.43 -14.46
N LEU A 1057 18.08 -21.40 -15.69
CA LEU A 1057 18.82 -21.60 -16.94
C LEU A 1057 18.67 -20.34 -17.80
N HIS A 1058 19.02 -19.18 -17.22
CA HIS A 1058 18.88 -17.86 -17.80
C HIS A 1058 17.39 -17.50 -18.09
N CYS A 1059 16.94 -17.58 -19.35
CA CYS A 1059 15.55 -17.27 -19.73
C CYS A 1059 14.57 -18.44 -19.49
N TRP A 1060 15.09 -19.62 -19.20
CA TRP A 1060 14.30 -20.79 -18.82
C TRP A 1060 14.54 -21.13 -17.35
N ARG A 1061 13.55 -21.75 -16.72
CA ARG A 1061 13.72 -22.50 -15.46
C ARG A 1061 13.40 -23.96 -15.73
N LEU A 1062 14.26 -24.84 -15.23
CA LEU A 1062 14.03 -26.28 -15.22
C LEU A 1062 13.59 -26.68 -13.83
N ASN A 1063 12.32 -27.02 -13.68
CA ASN A 1063 11.77 -27.66 -12.50
C ASN A 1063 11.56 -29.14 -12.82
N ALA A 1064 12.42 -29.99 -12.28
CA ALA A 1064 12.31 -31.43 -12.43
C ALA A 1064 12.09 -32.08 -11.07
N GLY A 1065 11.27 -33.14 -11.04
CA GLY A 1065 11.00 -33.85 -9.81
C GLY A 1065 10.62 -35.31 -10.01
N ILE A 1066 10.88 -36.08 -8.97
CA ILE A 1066 10.53 -37.49 -8.84
C ILE A 1066 9.86 -37.72 -7.49
N ASP A 1067 8.71 -38.37 -7.51
CA ASP A 1067 8.01 -38.91 -6.35
C ASP A 1067 8.04 -40.44 -6.46
N PHE A 1068 8.70 -41.09 -5.51
CA PHE A 1068 8.78 -42.53 -5.32
C PHE A 1068 8.00 -42.91 -4.07
N LYS A 1069 7.23 -43.99 -4.14
CA LYS A 1069 6.49 -44.55 -3.01
C LYS A 1069 6.57 -46.06 -3.06
N ASN A 1070 7.09 -46.69 -2.01
CA ASN A 1070 7.24 -48.14 -2.01
C ASN A 1070 5.86 -48.82 -1.89
N ARG A 1071 5.51 -49.59 -2.93
CA ARG A 1071 4.30 -50.42 -3.04
C ARG A 1071 4.60 -51.91 -2.88
N ASN A 1072 5.84 -52.27 -2.53
CA ASN A 1072 6.37 -53.64 -2.50
C ASN A 1072 6.29 -54.38 -3.86
N SER A 1073 6.32 -53.66 -4.99
CA SER A 1073 6.50 -54.29 -6.31
C SER A 1073 7.98 -54.65 -6.54
N PRO A 1074 8.30 -55.83 -7.11
CA PRO A 1074 9.66 -56.17 -7.53
C PRO A 1074 10.17 -55.31 -8.70
N ASN A 1075 9.28 -54.63 -9.43
CA ASN A 1075 9.68 -53.67 -10.47
C ASN A 1075 9.81 -52.27 -9.89
N ILE A 1076 11.01 -51.68 -9.99
CA ILE A 1076 11.29 -50.34 -9.44
C ILE A 1076 10.42 -49.24 -10.07
N PHE A 1077 9.99 -49.42 -11.32
CA PHE A 1077 9.13 -48.47 -12.04
C PHE A 1077 7.68 -48.42 -11.50
N ASP A 1078 7.19 -49.46 -10.82
CA ASP A 1078 5.82 -49.47 -10.27
C ASP A 1078 5.71 -48.65 -8.98
N ASN A 1079 6.81 -48.58 -8.22
CA ASN A 1079 7.01 -47.66 -7.09
C ASN A 1079 7.20 -46.20 -7.57
N ILE A 1080 7.18 -46.03 -8.89
CA ILE A 1080 7.38 -44.87 -9.77
C ILE A 1080 6.56 -43.59 -9.55
N ASP A 1081 5.94 -43.36 -8.38
CA ASP A 1081 4.71 -42.55 -8.20
C ASP A 1081 4.51 -41.35 -9.18
N LYS A 1082 5.49 -40.45 -9.38
CA LYS A 1082 5.53 -39.45 -10.48
C LYS A 1082 6.98 -39.15 -10.93
N ILE A 1083 7.23 -38.88 -12.21
CA ILE A 1083 8.48 -38.22 -12.70
C ILE A 1083 8.07 -37.09 -13.64
N TYR A 1084 8.68 -35.91 -13.54
CA TYR A 1084 8.45 -34.84 -14.50
C TYR A 1084 9.67 -33.94 -14.70
N PHE A 1085 9.80 -33.43 -15.92
CA PHE A 1085 10.73 -32.38 -16.32
C PHE A 1085 9.89 -31.24 -16.89
N LYS A 1086 9.76 -30.14 -16.14
CA LYS A 1086 9.05 -28.93 -16.57
C LYS A 1086 10.04 -27.81 -16.87
N PHE A 1087 10.20 -27.51 -18.16
CA PHE A 1087 10.89 -26.32 -18.63
C PHE A 1087 9.87 -25.20 -18.81
N TYR A 1088 10.08 -24.05 -18.17
CA TYR A 1088 9.18 -22.90 -18.31
C TYR A 1088 9.96 -21.60 -18.45
N LEU A 1089 9.38 -20.58 -19.09
CA LEU A 1089 10.03 -19.28 -19.23
C LEU A 1089 10.09 -18.57 -17.88
N THR A 1090 11.28 -18.07 -17.52
CA THR A 1090 11.55 -17.42 -16.21
C THR A 1090 10.57 -16.28 -15.92
N ASP A 1091 10.25 -15.49 -16.94
CA ASP A 1091 9.37 -14.33 -16.83
C ASP A 1091 7.88 -14.62 -17.10
N ILE A 1092 7.55 -15.74 -17.75
CA ILE A 1092 6.17 -16.12 -18.10
C ILE A 1092 5.95 -17.61 -17.74
N PRO A 1093 5.83 -17.98 -16.46
CA PRO A 1093 5.83 -19.38 -16.00
C PRO A 1093 4.62 -20.22 -16.42
N ASP A 1094 3.56 -19.59 -16.92
CA ASP A 1094 2.43 -20.26 -17.56
C ASP A 1094 2.81 -20.85 -18.93
N LYS A 1095 3.90 -20.38 -19.55
CA LYS A 1095 4.44 -20.90 -20.81
C LYS A 1095 5.50 -21.95 -20.50
N PHE A 1096 5.12 -23.20 -20.71
CA PHE A 1096 5.93 -24.34 -20.32
C PHE A 1096 5.80 -25.52 -21.28
N PHE A 1097 6.88 -26.28 -21.31
CA PHE A 1097 6.99 -27.63 -21.81
C PHE A 1097 7.15 -28.53 -20.58
N GLN A 1098 6.29 -29.54 -20.43
CA GLN A 1098 6.42 -30.54 -19.37
C GLN A 1098 6.40 -31.94 -19.98
N PHE A 1099 7.38 -32.75 -19.62
CA PHE A 1099 7.45 -34.15 -19.96
C PHE A 1099 7.40 -35.01 -18.69
N ASP A 1100 6.42 -35.88 -18.59
CA ASP A 1100 6.30 -36.94 -17.58
C ASP A 1100 6.51 -38.29 -18.27
N PRO A 1101 7.74 -38.85 -18.23
CA PRO A 1101 8.05 -40.11 -18.93
C PRO A 1101 7.30 -41.32 -18.38
N LYS A 1102 6.80 -41.25 -17.14
CA LYS A 1102 6.15 -42.40 -16.49
C LYS A 1102 4.71 -42.56 -16.98
N ASN A 1103 4.00 -41.46 -17.13
CA ASN A 1103 2.64 -41.45 -17.67
C ASN A 1103 2.60 -41.32 -19.21
N GLY A 1104 3.76 -41.28 -19.88
CA GLY A 1104 3.87 -40.96 -21.30
C GLY A 1104 3.32 -39.57 -21.65
N GLN A 1105 3.24 -38.68 -20.66
CA GLN A 1105 2.55 -37.40 -20.80
C GLN A 1105 3.49 -36.29 -21.25
N PHE A 1106 3.10 -35.59 -22.32
CA PHE A 1106 3.80 -34.42 -22.83
C PHE A 1106 2.79 -33.28 -22.89
N ASN A 1107 3.00 -32.26 -22.05
CA ASN A 1107 2.12 -31.10 -21.95
C ASN A 1107 2.88 -29.88 -22.45
N PHE A 1108 2.37 -29.27 -23.51
CA PHE A 1108 2.85 -28.00 -24.03
C PHE A 1108 1.75 -26.94 -23.87
N ASN A 1109 2.08 -25.84 -23.20
CA ASN A 1109 1.21 -24.67 -23.06
C ASN A 1109 1.85 -23.48 -23.77
N GLY A 1110 1.53 -23.30 -25.05
CA GLY A 1110 1.94 -22.17 -25.87
C GLY A 1110 1.09 -20.93 -25.61
N MET A 1111 1.48 -19.79 -26.20
CA MET A 1111 0.47 -18.79 -26.63
C MET A 1111 -0.15 -19.35 -27.91
#